data_AF-A0A2E6BFV8-F1
#
_entry.id   AF-A0A2E6BFV8-F1
#
_cell.length_a   1.000
_cell.length_b   1.000
_cell.length_c   1.000
_cell.angle_alpha   90.00
_cell.angle_beta   90.00
_cell.angle_gamma   90.00
#
_symmetry.space_group_name_H-M   'P 1'
#
loop_
_entity.id
_entity.type
_entity.pdbx_description
1 polymer ?
#
loop_
_entity_poly.entity_id
_entity_poly.type
_entity_poly.pdbx_seq_one_letter_code
_entity_poly.pdbx_strand_id
1 'polypeptide(L)'
;MRHLTLKGFGKAGRQLFFAVATSAVFVMPSFVSAQDSEQGQDLSNVPIRSASRLCFGMTDITEPQALAVCDALALDQNVRARELAQQWVADAPDSPGAQYALAEVLFRVEGNLPRALYHLNIAESLTNYTSLGRALESGNLVWHYLTLSQLSYAHQLIGNQEESLVYLDKISQIYGQDTESFRGWPLIKMKRYDEARESAEKVLSTSNSPGERSRAWNTLCAVELADLRPNESLAACQNAMNEDTGIAAAQGFEDLDTVHLLNSAEVSLNLLQFAEAEDFLDRASRRMDPDSVGNPWVYKLYLYMNQSRFDEARQALDRMLVWRENQTPLVGVMNRADHFMVSAAFLLLSGYADDAARLTQAALNQPDRTGSYTADEAQKDSYSALVNSMAHQMRYQQIRERMATRPWLSNARLWIEAQAARFQAWRTGQLAASLFADEQTLVSRLRPYAPLDVHIPEWMEHELIDLIGAGVMAELLDAAAAEGAFTLNEGYYFAYQSEIHARQGRRQSLLTSAEQALRLLPAQEVMLRARVSARLADALWRDDRLEEAIGHFAYALRHDPSLFRRLDIALPVTLTTGNTTFSSDLSDYLRRSPRFMLHDQGLAVAIQQDGDAEPTLCLRDRQGDSLSCVQAGDWPEDRPALQEDDEELDEIALLMRQFQHQTFALGYNISRSQRLALLGTSVIISSRDNSNLQQQREAVLGP
;
A
#
# COMPACT_ATOMS: atom_id res chain seq x y z
N MET A 1 -45.49 -16.49 23.25
CA MET A 1 -46.49 -17.15 24.13
C MET A 1 -45.96 -18.54 24.52
N ARG A 2 -46.00 -18.93 25.80
CA ARG A 2 -45.59 -20.27 26.33
C ARG A 2 -44.09 -20.62 26.13
N HIS A 3 -43.44 -21.44 26.96
CA HIS A 3 -43.64 -21.66 28.40
C HIS A 3 -42.30 -22.06 29.09
N LEU A 4 -42.10 -21.52 30.30
CA LEU A 4 -41.19 -21.97 31.35
C LEU A 4 -41.22 -23.48 31.68
N THR A 5 -40.06 -24.07 32.03
CA THR A 5 -39.80 -24.98 33.19
C THR A 5 -38.31 -25.42 33.21
N LEU A 6 -37.64 -25.92 34.28
CA LEU A 6 -37.67 -25.72 35.75
C LEU A 6 -36.47 -26.48 36.42
N LYS A 7 -35.85 -25.90 37.49
CA LYS A 7 -35.00 -26.56 38.55
C LYS A 7 -33.62 -27.12 38.14
N GLY A 8 -32.60 -27.25 39.00
CA GLY A 8 -32.32 -26.94 40.43
C GLY A 8 -30.95 -27.58 40.83
N PHE A 9 -30.29 -27.50 41.99
CA PHE A 9 -30.45 -26.91 43.33
C PHE A 9 -29.20 -27.34 44.18
N GLY A 10 -28.72 -26.57 45.17
CA GLY A 10 -27.63 -26.94 46.12
C GLY A 10 -26.46 -25.92 46.12
N LYS A 11 -25.90 -25.33 47.20
CA LYS A 11 -25.74 -25.60 48.67
C LYS A 11 -24.76 -26.73 49.05
N ALA A 12 -23.89 -26.61 50.07
CA ALA A 12 -23.38 -25.46 50.88
C ALA A 12 -22.20 -25.89 51.81
N GLY A 13 -21.40 -24.94 52.37
CA GLY A 13 -20.39 -25.15 53.43
C GLY A 13 -19.03 -24.48 53.12
N ARG A 14 -18.34 -23.60 53.88
CA ARG A 14 -18.45 -22.91 55.21
C ARG A 14 -17.46 -23.42 56.30
N GLN A 15 -16.71 -22.48 56.92
CA GLN A 15 -15.88 -22.57 58.18
C GLN A 15 -14.45 -23.19 58.05
N LEU A 16 -13.39 -22.82 58.83
CA LEU A 16 -13.15 -21.71 59.79
C LEU A 16 -11.63 -21.39 60.02
N PHE A 17 -11.31 -20.10 60.26
CA PHE A 17 -10.26 -19.44 61.09
C PHE A 17 -9.02 -20.17 61.68
N PHE A 18 -7.85 -19.51 61.61
CA PHE A 18 -6.95 -18.94 62.68
C PHE A 18 -5.54 -18.68 62.02
N ALA A 19 -4.87 -17.50 62.02
CA ALA A 19 -4.50 -16.48 63.03
C ALA A 19 -3.37 -16.96 63.99
N VAL A 20 -2.35 -16.19 64.42
CA VAL A 20 -2.30 -14.79 64.94
C VAL A 20 -0.87 -14.16 64.91
N ALA A 21 -0.76 -12.84 64.68
CA ALA A 21 0.32 -11.85 65.05
C ALA A 21 1.76 -12.01 64.47
N THR A 22 2.63 -10.99 64.40
CA THR A 22 2.67 -9.53 64.78
C THR A 22 3.62 -8.81 63.78
N SER A 23 3.70 -7.49 63.53
CA SER A 23 3.23 -6.21 64.13
C SER A 23 2.75 -5.26 62.98
N ALA A 24 2.32 -3.99 63.06
CA ALA A 24 2.55 -2.78 63.88
C ALA A 24 3.97 -2.16 63.72
N VAL A 25 4.19 -0.89 63.39
CA VAL A 25 3.48 0.41 63.56
C VAL A 25 3.90 1.34 62.37
N PHE A 26 3.12 2.23 61.73
CA PHE A 26 1.73 2.72 61.86
C PHE A 26 1.16 3.02 60.44
N VAL A 27 0.23 3.93 60.07
CA VAL A 27 -0.39 5.17 60.63
C VAL A 27 -1.94 5.12 60.46
N MET A 28 -2.66 6.13 60.97
CA MET A 28 -4.11 6.24 61.09
C MET A 28 -4.89 6.67 59.82
N PRO A 29 -6.07 6.07 59.58
CA PRO A 29 -7.31 6.77 59.26
C PRO A 29 -8.12 7.07 60.56
N SER A 30 -9.16 7.91 60.47
CA SER A 30 -10.11 8.15 61.59
C SER A 30 -11.57 8.15 61.11
N PHE A 31 -12.42 7.41 61.82
CA PHE A 31 -13.87 7.34 61.61
C PHE A 31 -14.61 8.38 62.46
N VAL A 32 -15.79 8.82 62.00
CA VAL A 32 -16.93 9.14 62.87
C VAL A 32 -18.18 8.48 62.29
N SER A 33 -19.01 7.87 63.14
CA SER A 33 -20.19 7.10 62.75
C SER A 33 -21.39 7.99 62.40
N ALA A 34 -22.35 7.43 61.66
CA ALA A 34 -23.66 8.02 61.48
C ALA A 34 -24.48 8.04 62.79
N GLN A 35 -25.39 9.02 62.90
CA GLN A 35 -26.60 8.92 63.72
C GLN A 35 -27.79 9.25 62.82
N ASP A 36 -28.81 8.39 62.83
CA ASP A 36 -30.04 8.63 62.09
C ASP A 36 -30.82 9.80 62.71
N SER A 37 -31.25 10.72 61.86
CA SER A 37 -32.40 11.58 62.14
C SER A 37 -33.15 11.86 60.83
N GLU A 38 -34.44 11.54 60.80
CA GLU A 38 -35.26 11.67 59.60
C GLU A 38 -35.55 13.14 59.29
N GLN A 39 -34.85 13.69 58.29
CA GLN A 39 -35.32 14.86 57.55
C GLN A 39 -34.72 14.83 56.14
N GLY A 40 -35.56 14.52 55.15
CA GLY A 40 -35.14 14.45 53.76
C GLY A 40 -34.78 15.83 53.22
N GLN A 41 -33.49 16.05 52.95
CA GLN A 41 -33.04 17.11 52.06
C GLN A 41 -32.70 16.52 50.70
N ASP A 42 -33.29 17.10 49.67
CA ASP A 42 -33.23 16.61 48.30
C ASP A 42 -31.85 16.89 47.68
N LEU A 43 -31.13 15.83 47.34
CA LEU A 43 -29.82 15.90 46.69
C LEU A 43 -29.89 16.15 45.17
N SER A 44 -31.10 16.32 44.60
CA SER A 44 -31.29 16.63 43.17
C SER A 44 -30.61 17.93 42.70
N ASN A 45 -30.32 18.85 43.63
CA ASN A 45 -29.83 20.21 43.34
C ASN A 45 -28.37 20.46 43.80
N VAL A 46 -27.51 19.44 43.74
CA VAL A 46 -26.07 19.70 43.55
C VAL A 46 -25.83 19.87 42.05
N PRO A 47 -25.56 21.09 41.53
CA PRO A 47 -25.24 21.26 40.12
C PRO A 47 -23.86 20.65 39.85
N ILE A 48 -23.86 19.39 39.40
CA ILE A 48 -22.73 18.83 38.67
C ILE A 48 -22.47 19.78 37.51
N ARG A 49 -21.36 20.53 37.57
CA ARG A 49 -20.91 21.31 36.41
C ARG A 49 -20.72 20.30 35.28
N SER A 50 -21.59 20.37 34.28
CA SER A 50 -21.46 19.59 33.06
C SER A 50 -20.04 19.79 32.52
N ALA A 51 -19.30 18.70 32.32
CA ALA A 51 -18.07 18.77 31.55
C ALA A 51 -18.39 19.48 30.22
N SER A 52 -17.67 20.56 29.93
CA SER A 52 -17.93 21.42 28.78
C SER A 52 -17.91 20.60 27.51
N ARG A 53 -19.07 20.43 26.88
CA ARG A 53 -19.27 19.42 25.85
C ARG A 53 -18.58 19.85 24.57
N LEU A 54 -17.53 19.12 24.19
CA LEU A 54 -16.85 19.35 22.92
C LEU A 54 -17.77 18.97 21.75
N CYS A 55 -17.95 19.90 20.84
CA CYS A 55 -18.61 19.72 19.55
C CYS A 55 -17.72 20.37 18.48
N PHE A 56 -17.33 19.64 17.44
CA PHE A 56 -16.35 20.08 16.44
C PHE A 56 -15.05 20.68 17.05
N GLY A 57 -14.59 20.13 18.18
CA GLY A 57 -13.41 20.60 18.93
C GLY A 57 -13.64 21.83 19.83
N MET A 58 -14.85 22.39 19.85
CA MET A 58 -15.19 23.64 20.56
C MET A 58 -16.12 23.37 21.75
N THR A 59 -15.94 24.10 22.85
CA THR A 59 -16.80 24.05 24.05
C THR A 59 -18.00 25.00 24.01
N ASP A 60 -17.96 25.99 23.13
CA ASP A 60 -18.81 27.19 23.19
C ASP A 60 -20.00 27.11 22.20
N ILE A 61 -20.07 26.01 21.44
CA ILE A 61 -21.22 25.66 20.59
C ILE A 61 -22.38 25.23 21.48
N THR A 62 -23.54 25.87 21.32
CA THR A 62 -24.72 25.67 22.19
C THR A 62 -26.00 25.38 21.41
N GLU A 63 -25.95 25.48 20.09
CA GLU A 63 -27.05 25.23 19.17
C GLU A 63 -27.51 23.77 19.27
N PRO A 64 -28.78 23.49 19.65
CA PRO A 64 -29.27 22.13 19.85
C PRO A 64 -29.11 21.21 18.63
N GLN A 65 -29.19 21.77 17.42
CA GLN A 65 -28.97 21.07 16.16
C GLN A 65 -27.51 20.65 15.97
N ALA A 66 -26.55 21.54 16.26
CA ALA A 66 -25.12 21.22 16.21
C ALA A 66 -24.77 20.14 17.22
N LEU A 67 -25.23 20.29 18.46
CA LEU A 67 -25.05 19.31 19.51
C LEU A 67 -25.64 17.95 19.11
N ALA A 68 -26.85 17.90 18.52
CA ALA A 68 -27.43 16.64 18.04
C ALA A 68 -26.60 15.96 16.92
N VAL A 69 -25.95 16.73 16.04
CA VAL A 69 -25.02 16.18 15.02
C VAL A 69 -23.75 15.65 15.68
N CYS A 70 -23.13 16.44 16.57
CA CYS A 70 -21.96 16.03 17.34
C CYS A 70 -22.22 14.77 18.21
N ASP A 71 -23.42 14.64 18.77
CA ASP A 71 -23.84 13.47 19.55
C ASP A 71 -23.96 12.22 18.69
N ALA A 72 -24.49 12.34 17.47
CA ALA A 72 -24.56 11.23 16.54
C ALA A 72 -23.17 10.83 16.03
N LEU A 73 -22.25 11.78 15.81
CA LEU A 73 -20.85 11.51 15.48
C LEU A 73 -20.10 10.81 16.62
N ALA A 74 -20.24 11.30 17.86
CA ALA A 74 -19.61 10.72 19.05
C ALA A 74 -20.20 9.37 19.50
N LEU A 75 -21.15 8.82 18.76
CA LEU A 75 -21.77 7.50 18.95
C LEU A 75 -21.69 6.63 17.68
N ASP A 76 -20.84 7.00 16.71
CA ASP A 76 -20.67 6.36 15.40
C ASP A 76 -21.97 6.19 14.59
N GLN A 77 -23.00 6.99 14.90
CA GLN A 77 -24.30 6.99 14.23
C GLN A 77 -24.23 7.81 12.93
N ASN A 78 -23.29 7.43 12.07
CA ASN A 78 -22.90 8.11 10.83
C ASN A 78 -24.08 8.50 9.93
N VAL A 79 -25.02 7.59 9.70
CA VAL A 79 -26.27 7.87 8.94
C VAL A 79 -27.12 8.92 9.66
N ARG A 80 -27.21 8.87 10.99
CA ARG A 80 -28.04 9.78 11.78
C ARG A 80 -27.44 11.19 11.87
N ALA A 81 -26.12 11.31 12.02
CA ALA A 81 -25.41 12.59 11.91
C ALA A 81 -25.68 13.25 10.55
N ARG A 82 -25.63 12.44 9.49
CA ARG A 82 -25.84 12.86 8.10
C ARG A 82 -27.27 13.26 7.78
N GLU A 83 -28.27 12.61 8.37
CA GLU A 83 -29.68 13.04 8.36
C GLU A 83 -29.87 14.37 9.09
N LEU A 84 -29.38 14.47 10.34
CA LEU A 84 -29.56 15.63 11.20
C LEU A 84 -28.95 16.89 10.58
N ALA A 85 -27.73 16.81 10.05
CA ALA A 85 -27.08 17.92 9.39
C ALA A 85 -27.79 18.34 8.08
N GLN A 86 -28.32 17.39 7.31
CA GLN A 86 -29.10 17.71 6.11
C GLN A 86 -30.44 18.37 6.45
N GLN A 87 -31.13 17.90 7.49
CA GLN A 87 -32.37 18.50 7.97
C GLN A 87 -32.12 19.92 8.46
N TRP A 88 -31.04 20.17 9.20
CA TRP A 88 -30.69 21.52 9.67
C TRP A 88 -30.40 22.48 8.51
N VAL A 89 -29.69 22.05 7.45
CA VAL A 89 -29.48 22.87 6.23
C VAL A 89 -30.78 23.07 5.45
N ALA A 90 -31.73 22.13 5.47
CA ALA A 90 -33.03 22.30 4.83
C ALA A 90 -33.93 23.29 5.59
N ASP A 91 -33.90 23.28 6.93
CA ASP A 91 -34.69 24.17 7.79
C ASP A 91 -34.07 25.57 7.94
N ALA A 92 -32.74 25.68 7.83
CA ALA A 92 -31.98 26.92 8.02
C ALA A 92 -30.79 27.03 7.04
N PRO A 93 -31.05 27.20 5.72
CA PRO A 93 -29.99 27.24 4.70
C PRO A 93 -29.02 28.41 4.87
N ASP A 94 -29.47 29.54 5.40
CA ASP A 94 -28.65 30.73 5.66
C ASP A 94 -27.89 30.67 7.02
N SER A 95 -27.87 29.50 7.68
CA SER A 95 -27.12 29.30 8.93
C SER A 95 -25.69 28.80 8.64
N PRO A 96 -24.64 29.55 9.05
CA PRO A 96 -23.25 29.11 8.89
C PRO A 96 -22.97 27.79 9.60
N GLY A 97 -23.52 27.61 10.81
CA GLY A 97 -23.37 26.38 11.59
C GLY A 97 -24.02 25.17 10.94
N ALA A 98 -25.18 25.34 10.28
CA ALA A 98 -25.82 24.25 9.53
C ALA A 98 -24.95 23.83 8.34
N GLN A 99 -24.49 24.80 7.55
CA GLN A 99 -23.64 24.56 6.38
C GLN A 99 -22.31 23.90 6.79
N TYR A 100 -21.66 24.40 7.85
CA TYR A 100 -20.45 23.79 8.41
C TYR A 100 -20.71 22.37 8.93
N ALA A 101 -21.76 22.14 9.72
CA ALA A 101 -22.04 20.82 10.28
C ALA A 101 -22.32 19.77 9.20
N LEU A 102 -23.00 20.15 8.10
CA LEU A 102 -23.16 19.27 6.94
C LEU A 102 -21.84 19.06 6.20
N ALA A 103 -21.02 20.10 6.03
CA ALA A 103 -19.70 19.95 5.42
C ALA A 103 -18.79 18.99 6.19
N GLU A 104 -18.74 19.10 7.52
CA GLU A 104 -17.88 18.28 8.38
C GLU A 104 -18.33 16.80 8.40
N VAL A 105 -19.64 16.54 8.37
CA VAL A 105 -20.14 15.15 8.18
C VAL A 105 -19.78 14.65 6.77
N LEU A 106 -19.94 15.46 5.73
CA LEU A 106 -19.53 15.06 4.36
C LEU A 106 -18.02 14.80 4.26
N PHE A 107 -17.21 15.56 5.00
CA PHE A 107 -15.76 15.44 5.07
C PHE A 107 -15.35 14.13 5.76
N ARG A 108 -15.73 13.94 7.04
CA ARG A 108 -15.30 12.78 7.84
C ARG A 108 -16.03 11.48 7.51
N VAL A 109 -17.34 11.54 7.29
CA VAL A 109 -18.22 10.36 7.22
C VAL A 109 -18.45 9.87 5.79
N GLU A 110 -18.41 10.76 4.79
CA GLU A 110 -18.50 10.35 3.37
C GLU A 110 -17.15 10.44 2.60
N GLY A 111 -16.08 11.02 3.17
CA GLY A 111 -14.85 11.33 2.43
C GLY A 111 -15.06 12.30 1.25
N ASN A 112 -16.16 13.05 1.27
CA ASN A 112 -16.76 13.69 0.10
C ASN A 112 -16.35 15.16 -0.03
N LEU A 113 -15.04 15.39 -0.11
CA LEU A 113 -14.43 16.72 -0.15
C LEU A 113 -15.09 17.72 -1.12
N PRO A 114 -15.48 17.36 -2.37
CA PRO A 114 -16.16 18.31 -3.27
C PRO A 114 -17.51 18.81 -2.75
N ARG A 115 -18.28 17.94 -2.08
CA ARG A 115 -19.55 18.34 -1.46
C ARG A 115 -19.33 19.06 -0.12
N ALA A 116 -18.30 18.70 0.64
CA ALA A 116 -17.90 19.46 1.83
C ALA A 116 -17.50 20.90 1.45
N LEU A 117 -16.61 21.08 0.46
CA LEU A 117 -16.17 22.38 -0.06
C LEU A 117 -17.35 23.24 -0.56
N TYR A 118 -18.34 22.64 -1.24
CA TYR A 118 -19.56 23.36 -1.64
C TYR A 118 -20.27 24.00 -0.42
N HIS A 119 -20.45 23.24 0.67
CA HIS A 119 -21.09 23.75 1.88
C HIS A 119 -20.18 24.71 2.68
N LEU A 120 -18.86 24.48 2.73
CA LEU A 120 -17.90 25.40 3.36
C LEU A 120 -17.85 26.77 2.65
N ASN A 121 -17.87 26.80 1.32
CA ASN A 121 -17.90 28.05 0.55
C ASN A 121 -19.20 28.83 0.78
N ILE A 122 -20.32 28.15 1.04
CA ILE A 122 -21.56 28.81 1.47
C ILE A 122 -21.38 29.37 2.89
N ALA A 123 -20.84 28.58 3.82
CA ALA A 123 -20.57 29.03 5.20
C ALA A 123 -19.63 30.26 5.23
N GLU A 124 -18.58 30.32 4.41
CA GLU A 124 -17.72 31.51 4.28
C GLU A 124 -18.50 32.69 3.69
N SER A 125 -19.31 32.49 2.64
CA SER A 125 -20.07 33.60 2.04
C SER A 125 -21.09 34.23 3.00
N LEU A 126 -21.62 33.43 3.95
CA LEU A 126 -22.47 33.90 5.05
C LEU A 126 -21.68 34.55 6.21
N THR A 127 -20.37 34.32 6.31
CA THR A 127 -19.53 34.74 7.45
C THR A 127 -18.27 35.52 7.08
N ASN A 128 -18.20 36.11 5.88
CA ASN A 128 -17.02 36.80 5.33
C ASN A 128 -16.60 38.04 6.16
N TYR A 129 -15.93 37.80 7.29
CA TYR A 129 -15.53 38.80 8.28
C TYR A 129 -14.04 39.08 8.20
N THR A 130 -13.68 40.32 7.91
CA THR A 130 -12.28 40.74 7.70
C THR A 130 -11.53 41.17 8.97
N SER A 131 -12.07 40.87 10.17
CA SER A 131 -11.40 41.12 11.46
C SER A 131 -12.10 40.42 12.63
N LEU A 132 -11.34 40.11 13.69
CA LEU A 132 -11.87 39.54 14.95
C LEU A 132 -13.08 40.30 15.50
N GLY A 133 -13.04 41.64 15.46
CA GLY A 133 -14.13 42.49 15.95
C GLY A 133 -15.45 42.22 15.24
N ARG A 134 -15.45 42.17 13.89
CA ARG A 134 -16.67 41.86 13.14
C ARG A 134 -17.11 40.40 13.31
N ALA A 135 -16.17 39.47 13.50
CA ALA A 135 -16.51 38.08 13.82
C ALA A 135 -17.18 37.96 15.21
N LEU A 136 -16.68 38.66 16.24
CA LEU A 136 -17.29 38.74 17.57
C LEU A 136 -18.70 39.36 17.51
N GLU A 137 -18.84 40.54 16.88
CA GLU A 137 -20.11 41.27 16.76
C GLU A 137 -21.20 40.48 16.02
N SER A 138 -20.82 39.54 15.14
CA SER A 138 -21.76 38.72 14.36
C SER A 138 -22.44 37.59 15.15
N GLY A 139 -21.91 37.22 16.31
CA GLY A 139 -22.26 35.97 17.02
C GLY A 139 -21.80 34.67 16.36
N ASN A 140 -21.30 34.71 15.12
CA ASN A 140 -20.90 33.53 14.32
C ASN A 140 -19.39 33.28 14.33
N LEU A 141 -18.65 33.83 15.30
CA LEU A 141 -17.19 33.76 15.37
C LEU A 141 -16.63 32.34 15.23
N VAL A 142 -17.22 31.40 15.97
CA VAL A 142 -16.77 30.00 16.02
C VAL A 142 -17.00 29.32 14.67
N TRP A 143 -18.18 29.53 14.06
CA TRP A 143 -18.51 28.97 12.76
C TRP A 143 -17.62 29.52 11.64
N HIS A 144 -17.28 30.82 11.67
CA HIS A 144 -16.31 31.39 10.72
C HIS A 144 -14.91 30.80 10.90
N TYR A 145 -14.41 30.72 12.14
CA TYR A 145 -13.08 30.16 12.43
C TYR A 145 -12.96 28.69 11.98
N LEU A 146 -13.96 27.87 12.35
CA LEU A 146 -14.04 26.47 11.94
C LEU A 146 -14.12 26.34 10.42
N THR A 147 -14.92 27.19 9.76
CA THR A 147 -15.04 27.19 8.30
C THR A 147 -13.72 27.52 7.61
N LEU A 148 -12.99 28.55 8.03
CA LEU A 148 -11.67 28.88 7.44
C LEU A 148 -10.65 27.77 7.69
N SER A 149 -10.62 27.20 8.89
CA SER A 149 -9.73 26.08 9.25
C SER A 149 -9.99 24.86 8.36
N GLN A 150 -11.27 24.49 8.20
CA GLN A 150 -11.66 23.35 7.39
C GLN A 150 -11.52 23.60 5.88
N LEU A 151 -11.65 24.86 5.43
CA LEU A 151 -11.35 25.25 4.06
C LEU A 151 -9.86 25.08 3.75
N SER A 152 -8.96 25.55 4.62
CA SER A 152 -7.51 25.34 4.44
C SER A 152 -7.17 23.87 4.25
N TYR A 153 -7.63 23.01 5.17
CA TYR A 153 -7.33 21.58 5.11
C TYR A 153 -8.01 20.89 3.92
N ALA A 154 -9.29 21.20 3.63
CA ALA A 154 -9.98 20.63 2.47
C ALA A 154 -9.33 21.03 1.14
N HIS A 155 -8.86 22.27 0.99
CA HIS A 155 -8.14 22.74 -0.19
C HIS A 155 -6.78 22.03 -0.34
N GLN A 156 -6.01 21.86 0.74
CA GLN A 156 -4.77 21.07 0.73
C GLN A 156 -5.03 19.64 0.22
N LEU A 157 -6.06 18.97 0.77
CA LEU A 157 -6.39 17.58 0.44
C LEU A 157 -6.86 17.37 -1.01
N ILE A 158 -7.41 18.40 -1.68
CA ILE A 158 -7.78 18.33 -3.10
C ILE A 158 -6.71 18.89 -4.06
N GLY A 159 -5.51 19.23 -3.57
CA GLY A 159 -4.42 19.74 -4.40
C GLY A 159 -4.36 21.26 -4.55
N ASN A 160 -5.34 22.01 -4.05
CA ASN A 160 -5.41 23.48 -4.09
C ASN A 160 -4.52 24.11 -2.99
N GLN A 161 -3.20 24.01 -3.17
CA GLN A 161 -2.23 24.43 -2.15
C GLN A 161 -2.14 25.95 -1.98
N GLU A 162 -2.36 26.73 -3.04
CA GLU A 162 -2.40 28.20 -2.94
C GLU A 162 -3.57 28.68 -2.10
N GLU A 163 -4.79 28.17 -2.34
CA GLU A 163 -5.94 28.51 -1.50
C GLU A 163 -5.75 28.03 -0.05
N SER A 164 -5.13 26.85 0.17
CA SER A 164 -4.83 26.38 1.53
C SER A 164 -3.99 27.40 2.31
N LEU A 165 -2.90 27.91 1.71
CA LEU A 165 -2.06 28.95 2.32
C LEU A 165 -2.84 30.27 2.50
N VAL A 166 -3.68 30.67 1.54
CA VAL A 166 -4.54 31.86 1.67
C VAL A 166 -5.51 31.73 2.86
N TYR A 167 -6.03 30.53 3.15
CA TYR A 167 -6.86 30.29 4.33
C TYR A 167 -6.05 30.33 5.64
N LEU A 168 -4.82 29.80 5.67
CA LEU A 168 -3.91 29.98 6.83
C LEU A 168 -3.62 31.47 7.07
N ASP A 169 -3.30 32.22 6.01
CA ASP A 169 -3.06 33.66 6.08
C ASP A 169 -4.30 34.44 6.57
N LYS A 170 -5.51 34.10 6.10
CA LYS A 170 -6.77 34.64 6.63
C LYS A 170 -6.91 34.36 8.13
N ILE A 171 -6.68 33.12 8.57
CA ILE A 171 -6.80 32.74 9.99
C ILE A 171 -5.82 33.55 10.85
N SER A 172 -4.56 33.63 10.46
CA SER A 172 -3.55 34.38 11.23
C SER A 172 -3.86 35.89 11.25
N GLN A 173 -4.24 36.49 10.12
CA GLN A 173 -4.58 37.92 10.03
C GLN A 173 -5.85 38.30 10.81
N ILE A 174 -6.87 37.44 10.81
CA ILE A 174 -8.18 37.73 11.41
C ILE A 174 -8.18 37.39 12.91
N TYR A 175 -7.55 36.29 13.31
CA TYR A 175 -7.63 35.71 14.66
C TYR A 175 -6.33 35.77 15.47
N GLY A 176 -5.21 36.22 14.88
CA GLY A 176 -3.92 36.29 15.54
C GLY A 176 -3.34 34.94 15.96
N GLN A 177 -3.80 33.85 15.35
CA GLN A 177 -3.27 32.50 15.59
C GLN A 177 -1.97 32.31 14.82
N ASP A 178 -1.04 31.55 15.40
CA ASP A 178 0.11 31.03 14.65
C ASP A 178 -0.37 29.85 13.79
N THR A 179 -0.12 29.94 12.49
CA THR A 179 -0.48 28.93 11.50
C THR A 179 0.75 28.41 10.74
N GLU A 180 1.96 28.80 11.15
CA GLU A 180 3.20 28.57 10.40
C GLU A 180 3.48 27.06 10.25
N SER A 181 3.27 26.28 11.31
CA SER A 181 3.48 24.82 11.32
C SER A 181 2.57 24.01 10.39
N PHE A 182 1.59 24.64 9.74
CA PHE A 182 0.71 24.01 8.75
C PHE A 182 1.10 24.34 7.29
N ARG A 183 2.03 25.28 7.05
CA ARG A 183 2.43 25.71 5.70
C ARG A 183 3.33 24.72 4.96
N GLY A 184 4.06 23.88 5.70
CA GLY A 184 5.10 23.00 5.17
C GLY A 184 4.62 22.07 4.04
N TRP A 185 3.54 21.31 4.26
CA TRP A 185 3.04 20.37 3.24
C TRP A 185 2.52 21.06 1.97
N PRO A 186 1.67 22.11 2.04
CA PRO A 186 1.31 22.91 0.87
C PRO A 186 2.50 23.44 0.07
N LEU A 187 3.57 23.90 0.75
CA LEU A 187 4.79 24.39 0.09
C LEU A 187 5.59 23.26 -0.58
N ILE A 188 5.75 22.11 0.09
CA ILE A 188 6.36 20.89 -0.49
C ILE A 188 5.59 20.44 -1.74
N LYS A 189 4.25 20.38 -1.69
CA LYS A 189 3.40 19.99 -2.83
C LYS A 189 3.53 20.93 -4.03
N MET A 190 3.90 22.20 -3.83
CA MET A 190 4.20 23.15 -4.89
C MET A 190 5.68 23.16 -5.32
N LYS A 191 6.51 22.24 -4.78
CA LYS A 191 7.98 22.19 -4.97
C LYS A 191 8.70 23.48 -4.52
N ARG A 192 8.11 24.23 -3.57
CA ARG A 192 8.63 25.48 -2.99
C ARG A 192 9.50 25.19 -1.76
N TYR A 193 10.55 24.42 -1.96
CA TYR A 193 11.35 23.81 -0.89
C TYR A 193 12.04 24.82 0.03
N ASP A 194 12.59 25.92 -0.51
CA ASP A 194 13.22 26.98 0.30
C ASP A 194 12.22 27.67 1.24
N GLU A 195 10.99 27.92 0.78
CA GLU A 195 9.94 28.51 1.62
C GLU A 195 9.42 27.52 2.67
N ALA A 196 9.34 26.22 2.33
CA ALA A 196 9.02 25.17 3.29
C ALA A 196 10.09 25.05 4.39
N ARG A 197 11.36 25.20 4.02
CA ARG A 197 12.52 25.24 4.91
C ARG A 197 12.49 26.46 5.83
N GLU A 198 12.33 27.66 5.28
CA GLU A 198 12.21 28.91 6.08
C GLU A 198 11.05 28.83 7.07
N SER A 199 9.89 28.32 6.62
CA SER A 199 8.70 28.16 7.45
C SER A 199 8.93 27.16 8.61
N ALA A 200 9.58 26.03 8.35
CA ALA A 200 9.94 25.05 9.38
C ALA A 200 11.00 25.58 10.36
N GLU A 201 12.07 26.20 9.88
CA GLU A 201 13.10 26.83 10.72
C GLU A 201 12.52 27.93 11.62
N LYS A 202 11.60 28.74 11.08
CA LYS A 202 10.84 29.74 11.82
C LYS A 202 10.08 29.09 12.99
N VAL A 203 9.27 28.05 12.74
CA VAL A 203 8.55 27.31 13.81
C VAL A 203 9.51 26.75 14.87
N LEU A 204 10.64 26.17 14.44
CA LEU A 204 11.65 25.62 15.36
C LEU A 204 12.34 26.69 16.22
N SER A 205 12.33 27.96 15.78
CA SER A 205 12.88 29.11 16.48
C SER A 205 11.86 29.86 17.37
N THR A 206 10.57 29.84 17.03
CA THR A 206 9.52 30.59 17.74
C THR A 206 8.65 29.73 18.66
N SER A 207 8.40 28.46 18.29
CA SER A 207 7.47 27.60 19.02
C SER A 207 8.17 26.69 20.03
N ASN A 208 7.51 26.55 21.19
CA ASN A 208 7.84 25.60 22.25
C ASN A 208 6.84 24.43 22.32
N SER A 209 5.92 24.34 21.35
CA SER A 209 4.90 23.29 21.26
C SER A 209 5.50 22.05 20.58
N PRO A 210 5.66 20.90 21.27
CA PRO A 210 6.32 19.74 20.69
C PRO A 210 5.65 19.24 19.40
N GLY A 211 4.31 19.34 19.31
CA GLY A 211 3.57 18.93 18.12
C GLY A 211 3.76 19.84 16.91
N GLU A 212 4.05 21.12 17.10
CA GLU A 212 4.40 22.04 16.01
C GLU A 212 5.86 21.85 15.59
N ARG A 213 6.76 21.65 16.57
CA ARG A 213 8.18 21.38 16.35
C ARG A 213 8.40 20.05 15.63
N SER A 214 7.67 19.00 16.00
CA SER A 214 7.71 17.70 15.31
C SER A 214 7.28 17.83 13.85
N ARG A 215 6.17 18.52 13.56
CA ARG A 215 5.74 18.80 12.17
C ARG A 215 6.77 19.61 11.38
N ALA A 216 7.46 20.56 12.02
CA ALA A 216 8.54 21.32 11.38
C ALA A 216 9.75 20.43 11.06
N TRP A 217 10.18 19.57 11.98
CA TRP A 217 11.23 18.57 11.70
C TRP A 217 10.82 17.56 10.62
N ASN A 218 9.56 17.11 10.60
CA ASN A 218 9.06 16.23 9.54
C ASN A 218 8.93 16.95 8.18
N THR A 219 8.65 18.25 8.19
CA THR A 219 8.73 19.10 6.99
C THR A 219 10.15 19.13 6.44
N LEU A 220 11.16 19.33 7.31
CA LEU A 220 12.58 19.28 6.93
C LEU A 220 13.03 17.88 6.49
N CYS A 221 12.57 16.82 7.14
CA CYS A 221 12.78 15.41 6.75
C CYS A 221 12.40 15.19 5.27
N ALA A 222 11.21 15.63 4.87
CA ALA A 222 10.77 15.56 3.47
C ALA A 222 11.49 16.56 2.54
N VAL A 223 11.68 17.83 2.95
CA VAL A 223 12.33 18.87 2.13
C VAL A 223 13.77 18.52 1.78
N GLU A 224 14.58 18.09 2.74
CA GLU A 224 15.98 17.76 2.48
C GLU A 224 16.13 16.46 1.69
N LEU A 225 15.13 15.55 1.73
CA LEU A 225 15.07 14.41 0.83
C LEU A 225 14.76 14.85 -0.61
N ALA A 226 13.85 15.82 -0.78
CA ALA A 226 13.51 16.44 -2.07
C ALA A 226 14.72 17.10 -2.75
N ASP A 227 15.52 17.81 -1.94
CA ASP A 227 16.64 18.65 -2.37
C ASP A 227 17.96 17.85 -2.50
N LEU A 228 17.87 16.52 -2.50
CA LEU A 228 18.99 15.57 -2.63
C LEU A 228 20.04 15.67 -1.51
N ARG A 229 19.59 15.97 -0.28
CA ARG A 229 20.39 16.12 0.94
C ARG A 229 20.00 15.07 1.99
N PRO A 230 20.20 13.76 1.70
CA PRO A 230 19.64 12.69 2.52
C PRO A 230 20.27 12.57 3.92
N ASN A 231 21.48 13.11 4.15
CA ASN A 231 22.09 13.15 5.48
C ASN A 231 21.38 14.16 6.40
N GLU A 232 21.12 15.36 5.89
CA GLU A 232 20.35 16.39 6.59
C GLU A 232 18.89 15.98 6.77
N SER A 233 18.31 15.30 5.79
CA SER A 233 17.01 14.65 5.90
C SER A 233 16.97 13.64 7.06
N LEU A 234 17.88 12.66 7.09
CA LEU A 234 17.94 11.65 8.14
C LEU A 234 18.04 12.28 9.54
N ALA A 235 18.86 13.33 9.70
CA ALA A 235 18.96 14.08 10.95
C ALA A 235 17.64 14.79 11.33
N ALA A 236 16.93 15.36 10.36
CA ALA A 236 15.63 15.98 10.58
C ALA A 236 14.54 14.93 10.95
N CYS A 237 14.50 13.78 10.29
CA CYS A 237 13.59 12.68 10.63
C CYS A 237 13.83 12.15 12.05
N GLN A 238 15.11 11.99 12.44
CA GLN A 238 15.50 11.64 13.80
C GLN A 238 15.04 12.69 14.83
N ASN A 239 15.12 13.98 14.49
CA ASN A 239 14.62 15.04 15.37
C ASN A 239 13.09 15.06 15.50
N ALA A 240 12.33 14.74 14.44
CA ALA A 240 10.87 14.57 14.52
C ALA A 240 10.50 13.46 15.51
N MET A 241 11.12 12.27 15.35
CA MET A 241 10.90 11.14 16.27
C MET A 241 11.30 11.44 17.73
N ASN A 242 12.29 12.31 17.95
CA ASN A 242 12.68 12.75 19.30
C ASN A 242 11.60 13.63 19.96
N GLU A 243 10.99 14.57 19.22
CA GLU A 243 9.85 15.36 19.72
C GLU A 243 8.62 14.44 19.94
N ASP A 244 8.33 13.52 19.01
CA ASP A 244 7.24 12.53 19.13
C ASP A 244 7.38 11.63 20.35
N THR A 245 8.61 11.17 20.66
CA THR A 245 8.87 10.37 21.86
C THR A 245 8.53 11.15 23.13
N GLY A 246 8.78 12.47 23.14
CA GLY A 246 8.35 13.37 24.21
C GLY A 246 6.83 13.53 24.28
N ILE A 247 6.14 13.60 23.15
CA ILE A 247 4.67 13.68 23.06
C ILE A 247 4.02 12.39 23.59
N ALA A 248 4.47 11.23 23.09
CA ALA A 248 3.95 9.92 23.47
C ALA A 248 4.12 9.67 24.98
N ALA A 249 5.34 9.90 25.51
CA ALA A 249 5.62 9.77 26.94
C ALA A 249 4.79 10.72 27.81
N ALA A 250 4.50 11.94 27.35
CA ALA A 250 3.64 12.89 28.06
C ALA A 250 2.15 12.50 28.05
N GLN A 251 1.72 11.70 27.06
CA GLN A 251 0.34 11.18 26.96
C GLN A 251 0.16 9.78 27.57
N GLY A 252 1.26 9.08 27.90
CA GLY A 252 1.23 7.71 28.42
C GLY A 252 1.18 6.63 27.33
N PHE A 253 1.66 6.94 26.13
CA PHE A 253 1.79 6.01 25.01
C PHE A 253 3.27 5.75 24.69
N GLU A 254 3.57 4.66 23.96
CA GLU A 254 4.91 4.34 23.45
C GLU A 254 5.01 4.42 21.91
N ASP A 255 3.86 4.54 21.21
CA ASP A 255 3.81 4.67 19.75
C ASP A 255 4.22 6.08 19.29
N LEU A 256 4.93 6.16 18.16
CA LEU A 256 5.25 7.43 17.47
C LEU A 256 4.28 7.66 16.29
N ASP A 257 4.34 8.84 15.68
CA ASP A 257 3.55 9.16 14.49
C ASP A 257 3.88 8.21 13.31
N THR A 258 2.83 7.65 12.70
CA THR A 258 2.98 6.66 11.62
C THR A 258 3.62 7.28 10.38
N VAL A 259 3.27 8.51 10.01
CA VAL A 259 3.82 9.21 8.84
C VAL A 259 5.29 9.55 9.07
N HIS A 260 5.67 9.98 10.27
CA HIS A 260 7.07 10.29 10.59
C HIS A 260 7.96 9.04 10.53
N LEU A 261 7.44 7.88 10.93
CA LEU A 261 8.11 6.59 10.76
C LEU A 261 8.21 6.17 9.27
N LEU A 262 7.18 6.41 8.45
CA LEU A 262 7.26 6.12 7.01
C LEU A 262 8.28 7.01 6.29
N ASN A 263 8.29 8.31 6.58
CA ASN A 263 9.27 9.22 6.00
C ASN A 263 10.71 8.81 6.40
N SER A 264 10.91 8.39 7.66
CA SER A 264 12.18 7.83 8.12
C SER A 264 12.57 6.54 7.37
N ALA A 265 11.60 5.69 7.02
CA ALA A 265 11.83 4.49 6.21
C ALA A 265 12.16 4.83 4.74
N GLU A 266 11.51 5.82 4.13
CA GLU A 266 11.79 6.28 2.76
C GLU A 266 13.23 6.80 2.65
N VAL A 267 13.65 7.67 3.57
CA VAL A 267 15.04 8.18 3.65
C VAL A 267 16.04 7.03 3.86
N SER A 268 15.71 6.07 4.71
CA SER A 268 16.55 4.89 4.93
C SER A 268 16.68 4.02 3.69
N LEU A 269 15.62 3.87 2.88
CA LEU A 269 15.70 3.15 1.60
C LEU A 269 16.52 3.92 0.56
N ASN A 270 16.36 5.25 0.47
CA ASN A 270 17.17 6.10 -0.41
C ASN A 270 18.68 6.01 -0.08
N LEU A 271 19.02 5.88 1.22
CA LEU A 271 20.38 5.63 1.71
C LEU A 271 20.83 4.15 1.65
N LEU A 272 20.01 3.25 1.08
CA LEU A 272 20.23 1.79 1.00
C LEU A 272 20.37 1.08 2.36
N GLN A 273 19.85 1.68 3.44
CA GLN A 273 19.81 1.16 4.81
C GLN A 273 18.60 0.22 5.03
N PHE A 274 18.45 -0.82 4.19
CA PHE A 274 17.29 -1.72 4.15
C PHE A 274 16.79 -2.24 5.51
N ALA A 275 17.70 -2.57 6.44
CA ALA A 275 17.35 -3.10 7.75
C ALA A 275 16.83 -2.03 8.73
N GLU A 276 17.26 -0.78 8.55
CA GLU A 276 16.79 0.38 9.33
C GLU A 276 15.42 0.85 8.82
N ALA A 277 15.23 0.81 7.49
CA ALA A 277 13.92 0.94 6.89
C ALA A 277 12.93 -0.13 7.40
N GLU A 278 13.35 -1.39 7.52
CA GLU A 278 12.49 -2.44 8.07
C GLU A 278 12.12 -2.22 9.55
N ASP A 279 13.03 -1.72 10.41
CA ASP A 279 12.68 -1.36 11.80
C ASP A 279 11.63 -0.24 11.86
N PHE A 280 11.80 0.83 11.07
CA PHE A 280 10.83 1.93 11.02
C PHE A 280 9.45 1.44 10.53
N LEU A 281 9.42 0.57 9.51
CA LEU A 281 8.18 -0.04 9.02
C LEU A 281 7.58 -1.05 10.00
N ASP A 282 8.38 -1.83 10.72
CA ASP A 282 7.94 -2.70 11.80
C ASP A 282 7.24 -1.89 12.88
N ARG A 283 7.89 -0.82 13.38
CA ARG A 283 7.37 0.14 14.36
C ARG A 283 6.06 0.77 13.90
N ALA A 284 6.02 1.29 12.67
CA ALA A 284 4.80 1.86 12.08
C ALA A 284 3.66 0.84 11.98
N SER A 285 3.98 -0.44 11.74
CA SER A 285 2.99 -1.52 11.63
C SER A 285 2.53 -2.16 12.95
N ARG A 286 2.97 -1.65 14.12
CA ARG A 286 2.58 -2.18 15.45
C ARG A 286 1.14 -1.88 15.80
N ARG A 287 0.69 -0.65 15.51
CA ARG A 287 -0.66 -0.15 15.84
C ARG A 287 -1.45 0.08 14.56
N MET A 288 -2.74 -0.27 14.59
CA MET A 288 -3.69 0.18 13.58
C MET A 288 -4.21 1.57 13.95
N ASP A 289 -3.64 2.61 13.34
CA ASP A 289 -4.20 3.95 13.35
C ASP A 289 -5.19 4.09 12.18
N PRO A 290 -6.51 4.23 12.41
CA PRO A 290 -7.52 4.32 11.34
C PRO A 290 -7.54 5.69 10.64
N ASP A 291 -6.91 6.72 11.23
CA ASP A 291 -6.84 8.10 10.69
C ASP A 291 -5.50 8.42 10.01
N SER A 292 -4.48 7.55 10.15
CA SER A 292 -3.19 7.69 9.46
C SER A 292 -3.34 7.59 7.93
N VAL A 293 -2.92 8.64 7.22
CA VAL A 293 -2.72 8.59 5.75
C VAL A 293 -1.55 7.69 5.35
N GLY A 294 -0.60 7.45 6.25
CA GLY A 294 0.52 6.54 6.05
C GLY A 294 0.10 5.07 6.18
N ASN A 295 0.35 4.27 5.15
CA ASN A 295 0.16 2.81 5.17
C ASN A 295 1.52 2.08 5.21
N PRO A 296 1.96 1.54 6.37
CA PRO A 296 3.21 0.78 6.46
C PRO A 296 3.19 -0.56 5.71
N TRP A 297 2.03 -1.20 5.58
CA TRP A 297 1.94 -2.50 4.93
C TRP A 297 2.20 -2.43 3.42
N VAL A 298 1.87 -1.32 2.74
CA VAL A 298 2.25 -1.06 1.33
C VAL A 298 3.77 -1.05 1.17
N TYR A 299 4.49 -0.33 2.03
CA TYR A 299 5.95 -0.26 1.99
C TYR A 299 6.59 -1.62 2.32
N LYS A 300 6.09 -2.33 3.35
CA LYS A 300 6.54 -3.68 3.69
C LYS A 300 6.29 -4.67 2.56
N LEU A 301 5.16 -4.58 1.87
CA LEU A 301 4.85 -5.39 0.69
C LEU A 301 5.88 -5.19 -0.43
N TYR A 302 6.21 -3.95 -0.79
CA TYR A 302 7.22 -3.69 -1.83
C TYR A 302 8.63 -4.13 -1.41
N LEU A 303 9.02 -3.85 -0.16
CA LEU A 303 10.31 -4.26 0.40
C LEU A 303 10.47 -5.78 0.42
N TYR A 304 9.45 -6.51 0.90
CA TYR A 304 9.46 -7.96 0.98
C TYR A 304 9.36 -8.63 -0.39
N MET A 305 8.57 -8.08 -1.32
CA MET A 305 8.62 -8.54 -2.72
C MET A 305 10.02 -8.36 -3.30
N ASN A 306 10.66 -7.20 -3.17
CA ASN A 306 12.00 -6.99 -3.76
C ASN A 306 13.06 -7.96 -3.19
N GLN A 307 12.94 -8.31 -1.91
CA GLN A 307 13.80 -9.29 -1.23
C GLN A 307 13.41 -10.77 -1.49
N SER A 308 12.41 -11.04 -2.35
CA SER A 308 11.80 -12.37 -2.58
C SER A 308 11.24 -13.05 -1.31
N ARG A 309 10.94 -12.26 -0.27
CA ARG A 309 10.34 -12.67 1.02
C ARG A 309 8.81 -12.75 0.90
N PHE A 310 8.35 -13.62 0.01
CA PHE A 310 6.96 -13.60 -0.43
C PHE A 310 5.95 -14.05 0.64
N ASP A 311 6.36 -14.84 1.64
CA ASP A 311 5.51 -15.22 2.77
C ASP A 311 5.28 -14.05 3.73
N GLU A 312 6.30 -13.24 3.99
CA GLU A 312 6.15 -11.98 4.75
C GLU A 312 5.37 -10.94 3.94
N ALA A 313 5.58 -10.86 2.62
CA ALA A 313 4.76 -10.03 1.74
C ALA A 313 3.28 -10.43 1.83
N ARG A 314 2.96 -11.72 1.76
CA ARG A 314 1.59 -12.23 1.90
C ARG A 314 0.99 -11.91 3.28
N GLN A 315 1.78 -12.00 4.35
CA GLN A 315 1.35 -11.61 5.71
C GLN A 315 1.13 -10.09 5.84
N ALA A 316 1.93 -9.27 5.15
CA ALA A 316 1.70 -7.83 5.08
C ALA A 316 0.41 -7.50 4.30
N LEU A 317 0.10 -8.23 3.21
CA LEU A 317 -1.18 -8.12 2.50
C LEU A 317 -2.38 -8.46 3.40
N ASP A 318 -2.33 -9.59 4.11
CA ASP A 318 -3.38 -10.00 5.05
C ASP A 318 -3.66 -8.90 6.09
N ARG A 319 -2.60 -8.34 6.72
CA ARG A 319 -2.72 -7.24 7.70
C ARG A 319 -3.21 -5.93 7.08
N MET A 320 -2.77 -5.58 5.87
CA MET A 320 -3.21 -4.39 5.15
C MET A 320 -4.74 -4.41 4.93
N LEU A 321 -5.31 -5.57 4.63
CA LEU A 321 -6.75 -5.71 4.42
C LEU A 321 -7.54 -5.54 5.72
N VAL A 322 -7.03 -6.07 6.84
CA VAL A 322 -7.63 -5.82 8.16
C VAL A 322 -7.56 -4.34 8.52
N TRP A 323 -6.45 -3.64 8.26
CA TRP A 323 -6.36 -2.20 8.47
C TRP A 323 -7.37 -1.44 7.61
N ARG A 324 -7.41 -1.75 6.31
CA ARG A 324 -8.31 -1.14 5.32
C ARG A 324 -9.80 -1.24 5.71
N GLU A 325 -10.20 -2.33 6.35
CA GLU A 325 -11.58 -2.50 6.86
C GLU A 325 -11.92 -1.65 8.10
N ASN A 326 -10.92 -1.01 8.74
CA ASN A 326 -11.10 -0.16 9.93
C ASN A 326 -10.72 1.31 9.70
N GLN A 327 -10.23 1.71 8.51
CA GLN A 327 -9.90 3.10 8.17
C GLN A 327 -11.11 4.04 8.28
N THR A 328 -10.87 5.32 8.58
CA THR A 328 -11.92 6.34 8.42
C THR A 328 -12.19 6.63 6.93
N PRO A 329 -13.43 7.01 6.55
CA PRO A 329 -13.84 7.16 5.15
C PRO A 329 -13.00 8.17 4.33
N LEU A 330 -12.38 9.14 4.98
CA LEU A 330 -11.45 10.08 4.35
C LEU A 330 -10.16 9.39 3.91
N VAL A 331 -9.50 8.65 4.81
CA VAL A 331 -8.27 7.91 4.51
C VAL A 331 -8.54 6.84 3.45
N GLY A 332 -9.68 6.16 3.53
CA GLY A 332 -10.10 5.14 2.56
C GLY A 332 -10.33 5.65 1.12
N VAL A 333 -10.42 6.97 0.88
CA VAL A 333 -10.43 7.57 -0.47
C VAL A 333 -9.11 8.25 -0.86
N MET A 334 -8.08 8.11 -0.03
CA MET A 334 -6.74 8.67 -0.23
C MET A 334 -5.66 7.62 -0.50
N ASN A 335 -5.91 6.33 -0.23
CA ASN A 335 -4.99 5.22 -0.51
C ASN A 335 -5.65 3.97 -1.14
N ARG A 336 -6.83 4.12 -1.74
CA ARG A 336 -7.55 3.03 -2.42
C ARG A 336 -6.81 2.58 -3.69
N ALA A 337 -6.31 3.52 -4.48
CA ALA A 337 -5.50 3.19 -5.65
C ALA A 337 -4.18 2.53 -5.21
N ASP A 338 -3.51 3.04 -4.18
CA ASP A 338 -2.30 2.41 -3.61
C ASP A 338 -2.57 0.96 -3.15
N HIS A 339 -3.68 0.73 -2.45
CA HIS A 339 -4.14 -0.62 -2.07
C HIS A 339 -4.37 -1.52 -3.28
N PHE A 340 -5.02 -1.03 -4.33
CA PHE A 340 -5.22 -1.79 -5.56
C PHE A 340 -3.89 -2.08 -6.27
N MET A 341 -2.96 -1.14 -6.29
CA MET A 341 -1.66 -1.25 -6.96
C MET A 341 -0.74 -2.26 -6.30
N VAL A 342 -0.56 -2.20 -4.97
CA VAL A 342 0.28 -3.19 -4.27
C VAL A 342 -0.34 -4.58 -4.31
N SER A 343 -1.68 -4.67 -4.25
CA SER A 343 -2.40 -5.93 -4.43
C SER A 343 -2.22 -6.48 -5.84
N ALA A 344 -2.26 -5.62 -6.87
CA ALA A 344 -2.05 -6.02 -8.25
C ALA A 344 -0.61 -6.51 -8.50
N ALA A 345 0.38 -5.88 -7.89
CA ALA A 345 1.77 -6.33 -7.94
C ALA A 345 1.92 -7.75 -7.36
N PHE A 346 1.36 -8.02 -6.18
CA PHE A 346 1.40 -9.35 -5.58
C PHE A 346 0.62 -10.41 -6.40
N LEU A 347 -0.55 -10.04 -6.92
CA LEU A 347 -1.33 -10.91 -7.82
C LEU A 347 -0.63 -11.18 -9.15
N LEU A 348 0.11 -10.22 -9.69
CA LEU A 348 0.89 -10.35 -10.93
C LEU A 348 1.98 -11.42 -10.78
N LEU A 349 2.77 -11.35 -9.70
CA LEU A 349 3.79 -12.35 -9.37
C LEU A 349 3.18 -13.72 -9.05
N SER A 350 2.04 -13.72 -8.35
CA SER A 350 1.26 -14.94 -8.05
C SER A 350 0.50 -15.50 -9.27
N GLY A 351 0.66 -14.91 -10.47
CA GLY A 351 0.11 -15.43 -11.72
C GLY A 351 -1.38 -15.13 -11.98
N TYR A 352 -2.03 -14.33 -11.15
CA TYR A 352 -3.44 -13.90 -11.30
C TYR A 352 -3.55 -12.63 -12.17
N ALA A 353 -2.98 -12.68 -13.39
CA ALA A 353 -2.85 -11.53 -14.29
C ALA A 353 -4.18 -10.82 -14.62
N ASP A 354 -5.27 -11.58 -14.73
CA ASP A 354 -6.62 -11.02 -14.95
C ASP A 354 -7.15 -10.20 -13.77
N ASP A 355 -6.83 -10.60 -12.54
CA ASP A 355 -7.24 -9.88 -11.32
C ASP A 355 -6.32 -8.67 -11.06
N ALA A 356 -5.02 -8.77 -11.36
CA ALA A 356 -4.10 -7.64 -11.38
C ALA A 356 -4.49 -6.57 -12.43
N ALA A 357 -4.90 -6.99 -13.64
CA ALA A 357 -5.40 -6.10 -14.68
C ALA A 357 -6.72 -5.40 -14.26
N ARG A 358 -7.61 -6.11 -13.53
CA ARG A 358 -8.82 -5.51 -12.96
C ARG A 358 -8.51 -4.46 -11.88
N LEU A 359 -7.58 -4.74 -10.96
CA LEU A 359 -7.19 -3.82 -9.88
C LEU A 359 -6.52 -2.56 -10.41
N THR A 360 -5.53 -2.69 -11.29
CA THR A 360 -4.85 -1.54 -11.92
C THR A 360 -5.79 -0.68 -12.77
N GLN A 361 -6.73 -1.30 -13.49
CA GLN A 361 -7.78 -0.56 -14.21
C GLN A 361 -8.77 0.11 -13.25
N ALA A 362 -9.02 -0.46 -12.06
CA ALA A 362 -9.84 0.18 -11.03
C ALA A 362 -9.13 1.39 -10.38
N ALA A 363 -7.80 1.34 -10.20
CA ALA A 363 -6.98 2.46 -9.77
C ALA A 363 -7.06 3.63 -10.77
N LEU A 364 -6.76 3.39 -12.05
CA LEU A 364 -6.87 4.38 -13.15
C LEU A 364 -8.27 5.00 -13.32
N ASN A 365 -9.33 4.30 -12.90
CA ASN A 365 -10.71 4.79 -12.96
C ASN A 365 -11.15 5.51 -11.67
N GLN A 366 -10.37 5.42 -10.59
CA GLN A 366 -10.71 5.92 -9.25
C GLN A 366 -9.43 6.37 -8.51
N PRO A 367 -8.64 7.31 -9.06
CA PRO A 367 -7.38 7.75 -8.49
C PRO A 367 -7.53 8.24 -7.04
N ASP A 368 -6.44 8.17 -6.31
CA ASP A 368 -6.34 8.64 -4.93
C ASP A 368 -6.09 10.15 -4.89
N ARG A 369 -6.63 10.82 -3.86
CA ARG A 369 -6.35 12.25 -3.64
C ARG A 369 -4.97 12.44 -3.01
N THR A 370 -4.04 13.01 -3.75
CA THR A 370 -2.62 13.08 -3.36
C THR A 370 -2.25 14.24 -2.43
N GLY A 371 -3.22 14.99 -1.88
CA GLY A 371 -2.97 16.20 -1.08
C GLY A 371 -2.19 16.00 0.24
N SER A 372 -2.09 14.75 0.73
CA SER A 372 -1.21 14.38 1.85
C SER A 372 -0.02 13.50 1.47
N TYR A 373 0.15 13.13 0.19
CA TYR A 373 1.30 12.35 -0.28
C TYR A 373 2.32 13.26 -0.94
N THR A 374 3.60 12.87 -0.88
CA THR A 374 4.72 13.56 -1.53
C THR A 374 4.54 13.55 -3.06
N ALA A 375 4.32 12.37 -3.63
CA ALA A 375 4.01 12.15 -5.05
C ALA A 375 2.73 12.88 -5.52
N ASP A 376 2.70 13.29 -6.79
CA ASP A 376 1.54 13.91 -7.45
C ASP A 376 0.61 12.91 -8.17
N GLU A 377 -0.51 13.42 -8.70
CA GLU A 377 -1.54 12.59 -9.34
C GLU A 377 -1.03 11.96 -10.65
N ALA A 378 -0.18 12.66 -11.41
CA ALA A 378 0.36 12.15 -12.68
C ALA A 378 1.38 11.03 -12.44
N GLN A 379 2.18 11.12 -11.36
CA GLN A 379 3.04 10.05 -10.87
C GLN A 379 2.22 8.81 -10.45
N LYS A 380 1.16 8.96 -9.65
CA LYS A 380 0.31 7.81 -9.28
C LYS A 380 -0.39 7.17 -10.50
N ASP A 381 -0.84 7.96 -11.46
CA ASP A 381 -1.46 7.45 -12.70
C ASP A 381 -0.43 6.79 -13.64
N SER A 382 0.81 7.28 -13.71
CA SER A 382 1.86 6.69 -14.56
C SER A 382 2.27 5.30 -14.06
N TYR A 383 2.41 5.11 -12.75
CA TYR A 383 2.59 3.80 -12.13
C TYR A 383 1.38 2.89 -12.35
N SER A 384 0.17 3.43 -12.21
CA SER A 384 -1.08 2.69 -12.44
C SER A 384 -1.20 2.19 -13.88
N ALA A 385 -0.78 2.99 -14.86
CA ALA A 385 -0.71 2.62 -16.26
C ALA A 385 0.43 1.61 -16.56
N LEU A 386 1.58 1.73 -15.88
CA LEU A 386 2.71 0.81 -16.00
C LEU A 386 2.32 -0.62 -15.58
N VAL A 387 1.82 -0.81 -14.36
CA VAL A 387 1.46 -2.17 -13.88
C VAL A 387 0.24 -2.71 -14.64
N ASN A 388 -0.67 -1.86 -15.12
CA ASN A 388 -1.74 -2.30 -16.01
C ASN A 388 -1.19 -2.87 -17.32
N SER A 389 -0.20 -2.21 -17.93
CA SER A 389 0.51 -2.71 -19.12
C SER A 389 1.17 -4.06 -18.83
N MET A 390 1.94 -4.17 -17.74
CA MET A 390 2.57 -5.41 -17.30
C MET A 390 1.57 -6.55 -17.07
N ALA A 391 0.41 -6.26 -16.47
CA ALA A 391 -0.63 -7.26 -16.22
C ALA A 391 -1.30 -7.74 -17.52
N HIS A 392 -1.55 -6.85 -18.48
CA HIS A 392 -2.06 -7.24 -19.79
C HIS A 392 -1.01 -7.98 -20.65
N GLN A 393 0.29 -7.66 -20.51
CA GLN A 393 1.40 -8.42 -21.10
C GLN A 393 1.51 -9.82 -20.49
N MET A 394 1.43 -9.96 -19.15
CA MET A 394 1.39 -11.24 -18.45
C MET A 394 0.20 -12.10 -18.92
N ARG A 395 -1.00 -11.50 -19.01
CA ARG A 395 -2.21 -12.15 -19.56
C ARG A 395 -1.99 -12.64 -20.99
N TYR A 396 -1.37 -11.84 -21.86
CA TYR A 396 -1.06 -12.24 -23.24
C TYR A 396 -0.19 -13.51 -23.29
N GLN A 397 0.83 -13.61 -22.42
CA GLN A 397 1.68 -14.80 -22.34
C GLN A 397 0.91 -16.03 -21.85
N GLN A 398 0.11 -15.89 -20.79
CA GLN A 398 -0.74 -16.97 -20.29
C GLN A 398 -1.75 -17.46 -21.34
N ILE A 399 -2.24 -16.58 -22.24
CA ILE A 399 -3.09 -17.02 -23.36
C ILE A 399 -2.27 -17.78 -24.41
N ARG A 400 -1.02 -17.40 -24.70
CA ARG A 400 -0.11 -18.19 -25.58
C ARG A 400 0.17 -19.58 -25.01
N GLU A 401 0.38 -19.69 -23.69
CA GLU A 401 0.55 -20.98 -22.99
C GLU A 401 -0.72 -21.85 -23.10
N ARG A 402 -1.92 -21.26 -22.94
CA ARG A 402 -3.20 -21.98 -23.14
C ARG A 402 -3.46 -22.40 -24.60
N MET A 403 -2.97 -21.66 -25.58
CA MET A 403 -3.05 -22.04 -26.99
C MET A 403 -2.10 -23.20 -27.35
N ALA A 404 -1.00 -23.38 -26.62
CA ALA A 404 -0.04 -24.46 -26.86
C ALA A 404 -0.58 -25.85 -26.47
N THR A 405 -1.43 -25.91 -25.44
CA THR A 405 -2.08 -27.15 -24.94
C THR A 405 -3.42 -27.43 -25.64
N ARG A 406 -3.63 -26.94 -26.86
CA ARG A 406 -4.91 -27.07 -27.60
C ARG A 406 -4.72 -27.34 -29.10
N PRO A 407 -5.69 -28.00 -29.77
CA PRO A 407 -5.74 -28.07 -31.23
C PRO A 407 -5.82 -26.68 -31.88
N TRP A 408 -5.11 -26.48 -32.98
CA TRP A 408 -5.02 -25.15 -33.63
C TRP A 408 -6.36 -24.58 -34.09
N LEU A 409 -7.35 -25.44 -34.40
CA LEU A 409 -8.68 -25.04 -34.85
C LEU A 409 -9.56 -24.42 -33.73
N SER A 410 -9.42 -24.85 -32.47
CA SER A 410 -10.19 -24.30 -31.34
C SER A 410 -9.59 -23.02 -30.74
N ASN A 411 -8.39 -22.64 -31.18
CA ASN A 411 -7.69 -21.45 -30.68
C ASN A 411 -8.20 -20.10 -31.22
N ALA A 412 -9.21 -20.07 -32.10
CA ALA A 412 -9.70 -18.82 -32.71
C ALA A 412 -10.16 -17.77 -31.68
N ARG A 413 -10.90 -18.19 -30.65
CA ARG A 413 -11.30 -17.33 -29.52
C ARG A 413 -10.09 -16.83 -28.73
N LEU A 414 -9.19 -17.75 -28.33
CA LEU A 414 -8.00 -17.42 -27.56
C LEU A 414 -7.07 -16.48 -28.32
N TRP A 415 -6.98 -16.58 -29.66
CA TRP A 415 -6.22 -15.63 -30.47
C TRP A 415 -6.81 -14.22 -30.40
N ILE A 416 -8.13 -14.07 -30.44
CA ILE A 416 -8.81 -12.76 -30.27
C ILE A 416 -8.57 -12.22 -28.85
N GLU A 417 -8.72 -13.06 -27.81
CA GLU A 417 -8.42 -12.67 -26.42
C GLU A 417 -6.94 -12.27 -26.24
N ALA A 418 -6.01 -12.93 -26.95
CA ALA A 418 -4.59 -12.62 -26.93
C ALA A 418 -4.30 -11.26 -27.60
N GLN A 419 -4.85 -10.99 -28.79
CA GLN A 419 -4.66 -9.69 -29.44
C GLN A 419 -5.33 -8.56 -28.64
N ALA A 420 -6.48 -8.81 -28.00
CA ALA A 420 -7.12 -7.86 -27.11
C ALA A 420 -6.25 -7.54 -25.89
N ALA A 421 -5.67 -8.55 -25.23
CA ALA A 421 -4.73 -8.36 -24.13
C ALA A 421 -3.49 -7.56 -24.57
N ARG A 422 -2.86 -7.95 -25.69
CA ARG A 422 -1.72 -7.24 -26.28
C ARG A 422 -2.03 -5.79 -26.64
N PHE A 423 -3.24 -5.51 -27.16
CA PHE A 423 -3.67 -4.15 -27.50
C PHE A 423 -3.88 -3.28 -26.25
N GLN A 424 -4.48 -3.81 -25.18
CA GLN A 424 -4.60 -3.06 -23.92
C GLN A 424 -3.23 -2.80 -23.30
N ALA A 425 -2.32 -3.80 -23.28
CA ALA A 425 -0.94 -3.61 -22.81
C ALA A 425 -0.23 -2.47 -23.57
N TRP A 426 -0.30 -2.48 -24.90
CA TRP A 426 0.23 -1.37 -25.70
C TRP A 426 -0.45 -0.03 -25.35
N ARG A 427 -1.78 0.00 -25.26
CA ARG A 427 -2.53 1.24 -24.98
C ARG A 427 -2.18 1.86 -23.62
N THR A 428 -2.11 1.08 -22.54
CA THR A 428 -1.77 1.62 -21.22
C THR A 428 -0.26 1.79 -21.03
N GLY A 429 0.57 1.04 -21.76
CA GLY A 429 2.00 1.34 -21.91
C GLY A 429 2.26 2.69 -22.59
N GLN A 430 1.46 3.09 -23.58
CA GLN A 430 1.52 4.43 -24.18
C GLN A 430 1.02 5.52 -23.22
N LEU A 431 -0.01 5.24 -22.40
CA LEU A 431 -0.45 6.17 -21.34
C LEU A 431 0.67 6.39 -20.32
N ALA A 432 1.26 5.32 -19.79
CA ALA A 432 2.40 5.39 -18.88
C ALA A 432 3.56 6.20 -19.49
N ALA A 433 3.98 5.87 -20.72
CA ALA A 433 5.03 6.60 -21.42
C ALA A 433 4.72 8.10 -21.61
N SER A 434 3.45 8.46 -21.80
CA SER A 434 3.04 9.87 -21.92
C SER A 434 3.01 10.65 -20.60
N LEU A 435 2.77 9.96 -19.47
CA LEU A 435 2.78 10.55 -18.14
C LEU A 435 4.21 10.63 -17.56
N PHE A 436 5.06 9.65 -17.87
CA PHE A 436 6.50 9.68 -17.61
C PHE A 436 7.29 10.54 -18.62
N ALA A 437 6.65 11.30 -19.52
CA ALA A 437 7.35 12.00 -20.60
C ALA A 437 8.18 13.23 -20.14
N ASP A 438 8.12 13.60 -18.86
CA ASP A 438 8.92 14.68 -18.28
C ASP A 438 10.36 14.23 -17.97
N GLU A 439 11.34 14.98 -18.49
CA GLU A 439 12.77 14.66 -18.39
C GLU A 439 13.27 14.75 -16.94
N GLN A 440 12.86 15.78 -16.19
CA GLN A 440 13.29 15.95 -14.80
C GLN A 440 12.76 14.81 -13.90
N THR A 441 11.52 14.39 -14.14
CA THR A 441 10.89 13.24 -13.49
C THR A 441 11.68 11.97 -13.81
N LEU A 442 11.94 11.65 -15.08
CA LEU A 442 12.70 10.46 -15.47
C LEU A 442 14.12 10.43 -14.90
N VAL A 443 14.86 11.54 -14.95
CA VAL A 443 16.21 11.62 -14.37
C VAL A 443 16.17 11.40 -12.86
N SER A 444 15.15 11.91 -12.16
CA SER A 444 14.98 11.67 -10.73
C SER A 444 14.58 10.22 -10.41
N ARG A 445 13.72 9.59 -11.23
CA ARG A 445 13.33 8.18 -11.09
C ARG A 445 14.47 7.19 -11.25
N LEU A 446 15.52 7.56 -11.98
CA LEU A 446 16.71 6.72 -12.15
C LEU A 446 17.59 6.64 -10.88
N ARG A 447 17.32 7.46 -9.86
CA ARG A 447 17.92 7.33 -8.52
C ARG A 447 17.31 6.11 -7.81
N PRO A 448 18.10 5.17 -7.27
CA PRO A 448 17.57 4.05 -6.49
C PRO A 448 16.71 4.54 -5.32
N TYR A 449 15.52 3.97 -5.17
CA TYR A 449 14.49 4.45 -4.24
C TYR A 449 14.26 5.97 -4.38
N ALA A 450 13.85 6.37 -5.58
CA ALA A 450 13.68 7.76 -6.01
C ALA A 450 12.86 8.59 -5.00
N PRO A 451 13.40 9.72 -4.49
CA PRO A 451 12.81 10.46 -3.39
C PRO A 451 11.52 11.18 -3.80
N LEU A 452 10.51 11.15 -2.92
CA LEU A 452 9.24 11.88 -3.02
C LEU A 452 8.36 11.56 -4.25
N ASP A 453 8.72 10.56 -5.05
CA ASP A 453 7.91 10.05 -6.17
C ASP A 453 7.05 8.86 -5.70
N VAL A 454 6.14 8.37 -6.55
CA VAL A 454 5.45 7.11 -6.30
C VAL A 454 6.47 5.97 -6.25
N HIS A 455 6.44 5.20 -5.16
CA HIS A 455 7.34 4.07 -4.93
C HIS A 455 7.03 2.93 -5.91
N ILE A 456 7.84 2.83 -6.96
CA ILE A 456 7.86 1.71 -7.91
C ILE A 456 9.03 0.80 -7.49
N PRO A 457 8.83 -0.51 -7.30
CA PRO A 457 9.93 -1.42 -7.01
C PRO A 457 10.97 -1.44 -8.14
N GLU A 458 12.25 -1.42 -7.80
CA GLU A 458 13.41 -1.39 -8.73
C GLU A 458 13.32 -2.44 -9.87
N TRP A 459 12.77 -3.63 -9.57
CA TRP A 459 12.56 -4.71 -10.54
C TRP A 459 11.47 -4.43 -11.60
N MET A 460 10.62 -3.42 -11.37
CA MET A 460 9.62 -2.89 -12.30
C MET A 460 10.11 -1.65 -13.06
N GLU A 461 10.96 -0.79 -12.49
CA GLU A 461 11.44 0.44 -13.17
C GLU A 461 12.12 0.12 -14.52
N HIS A 462 12.79 -1.03 -14.58
CA HIS A 462 13.43 -1.54 -15.79
C HIS A 462 12.45 -1.83 -16.94
N GLU A 463 11.14 -1.93 -16.71
CA GLU A 463 10.12 -2.01 -17.78
C GLU A 463 9.95 -0.68 -18.51
N LEU A 464 10.34 0.47 -17.94
CA LEU A 464 10.30 1.78 -18.61
C LEU A 464 11.18 1.82 -19.86
N ILE A 465 12.24 1.01 -19.91
CA ILE A 465 13.13 0.85 -21.08
C ILE A 465 12.37 0.32 -22.31
N ASP A 466 11.31 -0.46 -22.09
CA ASP A 466 10.44 -0.97 -23.15
C ASP A 466 9.40 0.05 -23.61
N LEU A 467 9.00 0.99 -22.74
CA LEU A 467 7.95 1.98 -22.99
C LEU A 467 8.47 3.30 -23.55
N ILE A 468 9.53 3.86 -22.94
CA ILE A 468 10.22 5.09 -23.36
C ILE A 468 11.22 4.79 -24.49
N GLY A 469 11.84 3.61 -24.44
CA GLY A 469 12.76 3.10 -25.46
C GLY A 469 14.23 3.20 -25.05
N ALA A 470 14.94 2.09 -25.21
CA ALA A 470 16.36 1.90 -24.84
C ALA A 470 17.38 2.82 -25.54
N GLY A 471 16.97 3.73 -26.41
CA GLY A 471 17.82 4.83 -26.90
C GLY A 471 17.78 6.01 -25.93
N VAL A 472 16.57 6.55 -25.71
CA VAL A 472 16.31 7.67 -24.80
C VAL A 472 16.75 7.34 -23.36
N MET A 473 16.40 6.14 -22.88
CA MET A 473 16.81 5.70 -21.54
C MET A 473 18.32 5.52 -21.35
N ALA A 474 19.12 5.45 -22.42
CA ALA A 474 20.58 5.41 -22.30
C ALA A 474 21.16 6.81 -22.04
N GLU A 475 20.71 7.81 -22.80
CA GLU A 475 21.13 9.21 -22.60
C GLU A 475 20.68 9.72 -21.22
N LEU A 476 19.45 9.39 -20.79
CA LEU A 476 18.93 9.73 -19.46
C LEU A 476 19.70 9.04 -18.33
N LEU A 477 20.15 7.78 -18.53
CA LEU A 477 20.94 7.05 -17.55
C LEU A 477 22.34 7.64 -17.38
N ASP A 478 22.98 8.05 -18.47
CA ASP A 478 24.29 8.71 -18.41
C ASP A 478 24.18 10.15 -17.84
N ALA A 479 23.05 10.85 -18.07
CA ALA A 479 22.74 12.12 -17.41
C ALA A 479 22.54 11.95 -15.89
N ALA A 480 21.70 11.00 -15.45
CA ALA A 480 21.49 10.70 -14.05
C ALA A 480 22.80 10.25 -13.35
N ALA A 481 23.65 9.48 -14.04
CA ALA A 481 24.97 9.11 -13.54
C ALA A 481 25.91 10.33 -13.38
N ALA A 482 25.87 11.29 -14.31
CA ALA A 482 26.61 12.55 -14.19
C ALA A 482 26.10 13.46 -13.05
N GLU A 483 24.81 13.39 -12.71
CA GLU A 483 24.22 14.00 -11.51
C GLU A 483 24.50 13.20 -10.21
N GLY A 484 25.24 12.09 -10.27
CA GLY A 484 25.59 11.29 -9.10
C GLY A 484 24.47 10.38 -8.56
N ALA A 485 23.43 10.10 -9.36
CA ALA A 485 22.29 9.26 -8.96
C ALA A 485 22.69 7.88 -8.38
N PHE A 486 23.87 7.36 -8.78
CA PHE A 486 24.38 6.05 -8.40
C PHE A 486 25.57 6.08 -7.43
N THR A 487 25.88 7.24 -6.83
CA THR A 487 27.06 7.40 -5.95
C THR A 487 27.07 6.47 -4.73
N LEU A 488 25.90 6.05 -4.24
CA LEU A 488 25.80 5.06 -3.15
C LEU A 488 26.07 3.63 -3.62
N ASN A 489 25.69 3.27 -4.87
CA ASN A 489 25.94 1.96 -5.45
C ASN A 489 25.81 1.97 -6.99
N GLU A 490 26.92 1.80 -7.71
CA GLU A 490 26.95 1.74 -9.18
C GLU A 490 26.22 0.52 -9.76
N GLY A 491 25.90 -0.50 -8.95
CA GLY A 491 25.21 -1.72 -9.38
C GLY A 491 23.86 -1.47 -10.04
N TYR A 492 23.13 -0.41 -9.64
CA TYR A 492 21.86 -0.01 -10.27
C TYR A 492 22.08 0.56 -11.67
N TYR A 493 23.12 1.40 -11.88
CA TYR A 493 23.51 1.87 -13.22
C TYR A 493 23.81 0.70 -14.16
N PHE A 494 24.58 -0.28 -13.69
CA PHE A 494 24.88 -1.49 -14.46
C PHE A 494 23.65 -2.38 -14.69
N ALA A 495 22.65 -2.37 -13.81
CA ALA A 495 21.39 -3.08 -14.01
C ALA A 495 20.57 -2.46 -15.16
N TYR A 496 20.40 -1.13 -15.16
CA TYR A 496 19.77 -0.40 -16.25
C TYR A 496 20.52 -0.61 -17.58
N GLN A 497 21.86 -0.51 -17.57
CA GLN A 497 22.69 -0.83 -18.76
C GLN A 497 22.44 -2.25 -19.28
N SER A 498 22.33 -3.25 -18.40
CA SER A 498 22.12 -4.65 -18.78
C SER A 498 20.82 -4.84 -19.57
N GLU A 499 19.74 -4.21 -19.10
CA GLU A 499 18.43 -4.24 -19.76
C GLU A 499 18.44 -3.43 -21.08
N ILE A 500 19.05 -2.23 -21.08
CA ILE A 500 19.25 -1.40 -22.28
C ILE A 500 20.03 -2.18 -23.35
N HIS A 501 21.13 -2.83 -22.98
CA HIS A 501 21.95 -3.62 -23.90
C HIS A 501 21.24 -4.89 -24.39
N ALA A 502 20.37 -5.50 -23.59
CA ALA A 502 19.49 -6.57 -24.05
C ALA A 502 18.52 -6.09 -25.13
N ARG A 503 17.86 -4.94 -24.91
CA ARG A 503 16.92 -4.34 -25.88
C ARG A 503 17.61 -3.82 -27.15
N GLN A 504 18.86 -3.38 -27.05
CA GLN A 504 19.68 -2.98 -28.19
C GLN A 504 20.41 -4.17 -28.88
N GLY A 505 20.31 -5.39 -28.34
CA GLY A 505 21.01 -6.58 -28.88
C GLY A 505 22.54 -6.57 -28.69
N ARG A 506 23.08 -5.69 -27.85
CA ARG A 506 24.54 -5.50 -27.61
C ARG A 506 25.09 -6.58 -26.67
N ARG A 507 25.06 -7.86 -27.11
CA ARG A 507 25.37 -9.04 -26.28
C ARG A 507 26.65 -8.92 -25.44
N GLN A 508 27.79 -8.52 -26.03
CA GLN A 508 29.05 -8.42 -25.28
C GLN A 508 29.00 -7.36 -24.16
N SER A 509 28.34 -6.22 -24.42
CA SER A 509 28.16 -5.17 -23.41
C SER A 509 27.20 -5.62 -22.31
N LEU A 510 26.12 -6.32 -22.67
CA LEU A 510 25.19 -6.93 -21.70
C LEU A 510 25.93 -7.86 -20.74
N LEU A 511 26.77 -8.78 -21.25
CA LEU A 511 27.54 -9.70 -20.39
C LEU A 511 28.36 -8.93 -19.35
N THR A 512 29.10 -7.90 -19.79
CA THR A 512 29.94 -7.08 -18.90
C THR A 512 29.11 -6.29 -17.88
N SER A 513 28.07 -5.55 -18.31
CA SER A 513 27.22 -4.80 -17.38
C SER A 513 26.49 -5.73 -16.39
N ALA A 514 26.04 -6.91 -16.82
CA ALA A 514 25.35 -7.84 -15.93
C ALA A 514 26.29 -8.49 -14.91
N GLU A 515 27.52 -8.84 -15.30
CA GLU A 515 28.58 -9.31 -14.39
C GLU A 515 29.06 -8.22 -13.40
N GLN A 516 28.87 -6.93 -13.73
CA GLN A 516 29.11 -5.80 -12.83
C GLN A 516 27.91 -5.57 -11.89
N ALA A 517 26.69 -5.53 -12.41
CA ALA A 517 25.46 -5.37 -11.62
C ALA A 517 25.32 -6.47 -10.56
N LEU A 518 25.45 -7.76 -10.94
CA LEU A 518 25.36 -8.87 -9.98
C LEU A 518 26.48 -8.89 -8.93
N ARG A 519 27.58 -8.15 -9.15
CA ARG A 519 28.70 -8.00 -8.22
C ARG A 519 28.51 -6.84 -7.24
N LEU A 520 27.83 -5.77 -7.67
CA LEU A 520 27.74 -4.50 -6.93
C LEU A 520 26.37 -4.29 -6.26
N LEU A 521 25.28 -4.74 -6.88
CA LEU A 521 23.92 -4.61 -6.33
C LEU A 521 23.83 -5.21 -4.90
N PRO A 522 23.17 -4.54 -3.94
CA PRO A 522 22.97 -5.06 -2.59
C PRO A 522 22.38 -6.47 -2.56
N ALA A 523 22.69 -7.25 -1.52
CA ALA A 523 22.17 -8.61 -1.39
C ALA A 523 20.64 -8.66 -1.26
N GLN A 524 20.03 -7.55 -0.82
CA GLN A 524 18.60 -7.32 -0.64
C GLN A 524 17.85 -7.10 -1.97
N GLU A 525 18.54 -6.77 -3.06
CA GLU A 525 17.97 -6.54 -4.39
C GLU A 525 17.63 -7.87 -5.12
N VAL A 526 16.98 -8.81 -4.42
CA VAL A 526 16.88 -10.21 -4.87
C VAL A 526 16.11 -10.33 -6.19
N MET A 527 14.97 -9.64 -6.34
CA MET A 527 14.21 -9.62 -7.60
C MET A 527 14.93 -8.86 -8.73
N LEU A 528 15.62 -7.76 -8.45
CA LEU A 528 16.39 -7.05 -9.48
C LEU A 528 17.59 -7.90 -9.95
N ARG A 529 18.29 -8.57 -9.02
CA ARG A 529 19.37 -9.53 -9.32
C ARG A 529 18.84 -10.75 -10.07
N ALA A 530 17.59 -11.17 -9.84
CA ALA A 530 16.92 -12.17 -10.67
C ALA A 530 16.66 -11.66 -12.10
N ARG A 531 16.19 -10.40 -12.28
CA ARG A 531 16.03 -9.77 -13.59
C ARG A 531 17.33 -9.75 -14.39
N VAL A 532 18.41 -9.23 -13.79
CA VAL A 532 19.73 -9.19 -14.42
C VAL A 532 20.23 -10.61 -14.74
N SER A 533 20.03 -11.57 -13.84
CA SER A 533 20.42 -12.97 -14.08
C SER A 533 19.68 -13.60 -15.27
N ALA A 534 18.38 -13.34 -15.46
CA ALA A 534 17.67 -13.87 -16.63
C ALA A 534 18.15 -13.26 -17.96
N ARG A 535 18.49 -11.96 -17.97
CA ARG A 535 19.11 -11.31 -19.14
C ARG A 535 20.50 -11.88 -19.42
N LEU A 536 21.32 -12.08 -18.39
CA LEU A 536 22.63 -12.71 -18.48
C LEU A 536 22.53 -14.16 -19.01
N ALA A 537 21.58 -14.95 -18.49
CA ALA A 537 21.34 -16.32 -18.92
C ALA A 537 20.97 -16.41 -20.41
N ASP A 538 20.03 -15.59 -20.88
CA ASP A 538 19.62 -15.51 -22.29
C ASP A 538 20.78 -15.07 -23.20
N ALA A 539 21.64 -14.16 -22.73
CA ALA A 539 22.84 -13.74 -23.45
C ALA A 539 23.91 -14.84 -23.55
N LEU A 540 24.23 -15.51 -22.42
CA LEU A 540 25.17 -16.62 -22.34
C LEU A 540 24.71 -17.82 -23.18
N TRP A 541 23.42 -18.15 -23.15
CA TRP A 541 22.82 -19.23 -23.95
C TRP A 541 22.99 -18.98 -25.46
N ARG A 542 22.83 -17.72 -25.90
CA ARG A 542 23.06 -17.29 -27.28
C ARG A 542 24.53 -17.16 -27.68
N ASP A 543 25.46 -17.41 -26.74
CA ASP A 543 26.91 -17.37 -26.93
C ASP A 543 27.56 -18.75 -26.65
N ASP A 544 26.75 -19.82 -26.62
CA ASP A 544 27.13 -21.21 -26.36
C ASP A 544 27.78 -21.46 -24.98
N ARG A 545 27.71 -20.49 -24.06
CA ARG A 545 28.12 -20.61 -22.64
C ARG A 545 27.04 -21.29 -21.80
N LEU A 546 26.59 -22.45 -22.27
CA LEU A 546 25.37 -23.13 -21.81
C LEU A 546 25.40 -23.50 -20.32
N GLU A 547 26.54 -23.95 -19.79
CA GLU A 547 26.66 -24.38 -18.40
C GLU A 547 26.44 -23.24 -17.40
N GLU A 548 26.96 -22.05 -17.73
CA GLU A 548 26.81 -20.83 -16.94
C GLU A 548 25.39 -20.27 -17.05
N ALA A 549 24.84 -20.27 -18.28
CA ALA A 549 23.47 -19.82 -18.55
C ALA A 549 22.42 -20.55 -17.71
N ILE A 550 22.54 -21.89 -17.59
CA ILE A 550 21.59 -22.71 -16.82
C ILE A 550 21.63 -22.38 -15.32
N GLY A 551 22.81 -22.05 -14.77
CA GLY A 551 22.93 -21.59 -13.39
C GLY A 551 22.17 -20.28 -13.15
N HIS A 552 22.30 -19.31 -14.05
CA HIS A 552 21.58 -18.04 -13.98
C HIS A 552 20.07 -18.18 -14.25
N PHE A 553 19.64 -19.09 -15.13
CA PHE A 553 18.22 -19.42 -15.31
C PHE A 553 17.60 -20.02 -14.04
N ALA A 554 18.28 -20.98 -13.40
CA ALA A 554 17.81 -21.58 -12.15
C ALA A 554 17.77 -20.56 -11.00
N TYR A 555 18.76 -19.67 -10.90
CA TYR A 555 18.75 -18.57 -9.92
C TYR A 555 17.58 -17.62 -10.17
N ALA A 556 17.34 -17.19 -11.41
CA ALA A 556 16.23 -16.30 -11.72
C ALA A 556 14.87 -16.93 -11.38
N LEU A 557 14.66 -18.20 -11.76
CA LEU A 557 13.40 -18.91 -11.53
C LEU A 557 13.09 -19.13 -10.04
N ARG A 558 14.11 -19.32 -9.18
CA ARG A 558 13.93 -19.45 -7.72
C ARG A 558 13.45 -18.16 -7.04
N HIS A 559 13.76 -16.99 -7.60
CA HIS A 559 13.58 -15.70 -6.92
C HIS A 559 12.51 -14.80 -7.57
N ASP A 560 12.29 -14.92 -8.88
CA ASP A 560 11.09 -14.43 -9.57
C ASP A 560 10.70 -15.39 -10.72
N PRO A 561 9.85 -16.39 -10.47
CA PRO A 561 9.36 -17.27 -11.53
C PRO A 561 8.47 -16.55 -12.57
N SER A 562 7.84 -15.42 -12.22
CA SER A 562 6.99 -14.64 -13.14
C SER A 562 7.79 -13.96 -14.26
N LEU A 563 9.08 -13.72 -14.03
CA LEU A 563 10.00 -13.01 -14.89
C LEU A 563 10.05 -13.55 -16.33
N PHE A 564 9.98 -14.87 -16.50
CA PHE A 564 9.99 -15.53 -17.81
C PHE A 564 8.76 -15.19 -18.66
N ARG A 565 7.63 -14.89 -18.03
CA ARG A 565 6.47 -14.31 -18.72
C ARG A 565 6.73 -12.84 -19.05
N ARG A 566 7.16 -12.03 -18.07
CA ARG A 566 7.41 -10.58 -18.24
C ARG A 566 8.39 -10.28 -19.38
N LEU A 567 9.56 -10.92 -19.39
CA LEU A 567 10.67 -10.68 -20.33
C LEU A 567 10.55 -11.38 -21.70
N ASP A 568 9.49 -12.15 -21.93
CA ASP A 568 9.28 -13.07 -23.08
C ASP A 568 10.37 -14.16 -23.29
N ILE A 569 11.04 -14.59 -22.21
CA ILE A 569 12.12 -15.58 -22.28
C ILE A 569 11.57 -17.01 -22.22
N ALA A 570 12.06 -17.89 -23.10
CA ALA A 570 11.81 -19.32 -23.05
C ALA A 570 12.93 -20.05 -22.29
N LEU A 571 12.55 -20.92 -21.36
CA LEU A 571 13.47 -21.66 -20.50
C LEU A 571 14.03 -22.90 -21.22
N PRO A 572 15.36 -23.10 -21.30
CA PRO A 572 15.92 -24.32 -21.85
C PRO A 572 15.71 -25.51 -20.92
N VAL A 573 15.11 -26.59 -21.44
CA VAL A 573 14.78 -27.79 -20.67
C VAL A 573 15.09 -29.07 -21.43
N THR A 574 15.44 -30.13 -20.69
CA THR A 574 15.65 -31.49 -21.22
C THR A 574 14.64 -32.44 -20.56
N LEU A 575 13.98 -33.30 -21.35
CA LEU A 575 12.94 -34.20 -20.86
C LEU A 575 13.57 -35.55 -20.46
N THR A 576 13.63 -35.84 -19.15
CA THR A 576 14.31 -37.02 -18.60
C THR A 576 13.33 -38.17 -18.36
N THR A 577 12.97 -38.87 -19.43
CA THR A 577 11.88 -39.87 -19.46
C THR A 577 12.22 -41.13 -20.25
N GLY A 578 11.43 -42.19 -20.04
CA GLY A 578 11.42 -43.36 -20.92
C GLY A 578 10.48 -43.19 -22.11
N ASN A 579 10.65 -44.03 -23.15
CA ASN A 579 9.87 -44.00 -24.39
C ASN A 579 8.41 -44.47 -24.20
N THR A 580 7.57 -43.62 -23.62
CA THR A 580 6.11 -43.82 -23.48
C THR A 580 5.32 -42.84 -24.33
N THR A 581 4.04 -43.12 -24.58
CA THR A 581 3.11 -42.16 -25.23
C THR A 581 3.00 -40.87 -24.41
N PHE A 582 2.78 -40.98 -23.10
CA PHE A 582 2.74 -39.86 -22.16
C PHE A 582 3.97 -38.95 -22.26
N SER A 583 5.17 -39.53 -22.40
CA SER A 583 6.40 -38.77 -22.65
C SER A 583 6.42 -38.09 -24.01
N SER A 584 5.89 -38.72 -25.06
CA SER A 584 5.82 -38.15 -26.41
C SER A 584 4.87 -36.95 -26.44
N ASP A 585 3.66 -37.11 -25.87
CA ASP A 585 2.62 -36.08 -25.87
C ASP A 585 3.05 -34.87 -25.02
N LEU A 586 3.68 -35.11 -23.86
CA LEU A 586 4.29 -34.05 -23.06
C LEU A 586 5.45 -33.36 -23.78
N SER A 587 6.31 -34.10 -24.50
CA SER A 587 7.37 -33.51 -25.33
C SER A 587 6.80 -32.59 -26.41
N ASP A 588 5.69 -32.99 -27.04
CA ASP A 588 5.01 -32.20 -28.07
C ASP A 588 4.37 -30.94 -27.48
N TYR A 589 3.75 -31.00 -26.31
CA TYR A 589 3.24 -29.82 -25.62
C TYR A 589 4.37 -28.88 -25.14
N LEU A 590 5.49 -29.41 -24.65
CA LEU A 590 6.70 -28.63 -24.32
C LEU A 590 7.26 -27.90 -25.56
N ARG A 591 7.32 -28.56 -26.72
CA ARG A 591 7.75 -27.96 -28.00
C ARG A 591 6.82 -26.86 -28.51
N ARG A 592 5.52 -26.94 -28.19
CA ARG A 592 4.51 -25.94 -28.59
C ARG A 592 4.43 -24.76 -27.61
N SER A 593 4.86 -24.95 -26.36
CA SER A 593 4.82 -23.91 -25.33
C SER A 593 5.72 -22.71 -25.70
N PRO A 594 5.27 -21.47 -25.52
CA PRO A 594 6.13 -20.30 -25.69
C PRO A 594 7.17 -20.18 -24.55
N ARG A 595 7.09 -20.97 -23.47
CA ARG A 595 7.95 -20.86 -22.28
C ARG A 595 9.06 -21.91 -22.19
N PHE A 596 9.12 -22.88 -23.10
CA PHE A 596 10.11 -23.94 -23.06
C PHE A 596 10.86 -24.08 -24.39
N MET A 597 12.15 -24.41 -24.30
CA MET A 597 13.00 -24.74 -25.43
C MET A 597 13.65 -26.10 -25.14
N LEU A 598 13.30 -27.14 -25.90
CA LEU A 598 13.91 -28.46 -25.71
C LEU A 598 15.37 -28.46 -26.17
N HIS A 599 16.29 -28.74 -25.26
CA HIS A 599 17.73 -28.82 -25.53
C HIS A 599 18.41 -29.78 -24.54
N ASP A 600 19.38 -30.58 -25.02
CA ASP A 600 20.01 -31.66 -24.24
C ASP A 600 20.72 -31.16 -22.96
N GLN A 601 21.23 -29.92 -22.99
CA GLN A 601 21.86 -29.24 -21.84
C GLN A 601 20.88 -28.36 -21.04
N GLY A 602 19.56 -28.52 -21.22
CA GLY A 602 18.54 -27.77 -20.48
C GLY A 602 18.38 -28.21 -19.02
N LEU A 603 17.54 -27.50 -18.27
CA LEU A 603 17.08 -27.91 -16.94
C LEU A 603 16.24 -29.20 -17.04
N ALA A 604 16.39 -30.10 -16.08
CA ALA A 604 15.78 -31.43 -16.17
C ALA A 604 14.28 -31.39 -15.84
N VAL A 605 13.44 -31.73 -16.80
CA VAL A 605 12.01 -31.98 -16.62
C VAL A 605 11.82 -33.48 -16.47
N ALA A 606 11.62 -33.91 -15.22
CA ALA A 606 11.50 -35.31 -14.82
C ALA A 606 10.05 -35.66 -14.48
N ILE A 607 9.61 -36.85 -14.92
CA ILE A 607 8.33 -37.44 -14.54
C ILE A 607 8.61 -38.46 -13.43
N GLN A 608 7.95 -38.32 -12.29
CA GLN A 608 8.08 -39.21 -11.13
C GLN A 608 6.73 -39.88 -10.86
N GLN A 609 6.73 -41.20 -10.73
CA GLN A 609 5.53 -42.02 -10.50
C GLN A 609 5.91 -43.19 -9.58
N ASP A 610 5.62 -43.06 -8.29
CA ASP A 610 5.92 -44.08 -7.28
C ASP A 610 4.72 -45.04 -7.13
N GLY A 611 4.77 -46.17 -7.86
CA GLY A 611 3.73 -47.21 -7.81
C GLY A 611 2.40 -46.72 -8.40
N ASP A 612 1.31 -46.90 -7.64
CA ASP A 612 -0.05 -46.51 -8.03
C ASP A 612 -0.36 -45.02 -7.79
N ALA A 613 0.64 -44.19 -7.46
CA ALA A 613 0.47 -42.76 -7.24
C ALA A 613 0.33 -41.96 -8.56
N GLU A 614 -0.41 -40.84 -8.49
CA GLU A 614 -0.56 -39.89 -9.60
C GLU A 614 0.79 -39.33 -10.08
N PRO A 615 1.03 -39.22 -11.40
CA PRO A 615 2.30 -38.77 -11.94
C PRO A 615 2.60 -37.33 -11.54
N THR A 616 3.82 -37.12 -11.03
CA THR A 616 4.35 -35.81 -10.64
C THR A 616 5.39 -35.32 -11.64
N LEU A 617 5.16 -34.13 -12.19
CA LEU A 617 6.03 -33.49 -13.17
C LEU A 617 6.89 -32.43 -12.48
N CYS A 618 8.21 -32.64 -12.43
CA CYS A 618 9.15 -31.76 -11.72
C CYS A 618 10.19 -31.15 -12.67
N LEU A 619 10.34 -29.83 -12.63
CA LEU A 619 11.50 -29.12 -13.13
C LEU A 619 12.60 -29.12 -12.05
N ARG A 620 13.83 -29.49 -12.42
CA ARG A 620 14.98 -29.60 -11.51
C ARG A 620 16.21 -28.88 -12.05
N ASP A 621 17.06 -28.41 -11.14
CA ASP A 621 18.36 -27.82 -11.48
C ASP A 621 19.43 -28.88 -11.80
N ARG A 622 20.67 -28.45 -12.07
CA ARG A 622 21.79 -29.37 -12.37
C ARG A 622 22.32 -30.15 -11.16
N GLN A 623 21.92 -29.78 -9.94
CA GLN A 623 22.22 -30.53 -8.70
C GLN A 623 21.13 -31.58 -8.42
N GLY A 624 19.95 -31.44 -9.04
CA GLY A 624 18.80 -32.31 -8.89
C GLY A 624 17.72 -31.72 -7.97
N ASP A 625 17.95 -30.53 -7.41
CA ASP A 625 16.99 -29.83 -6.56
C ASP A 625 15.76 -29.42 -7.36
N SER A 626 14.59 -29.48 -6.74
CA SER A 626 13.35 -29.01 -7.37
C SER A 626 13.38 -27.48 -7.55
N LEU A 627 12.92 -27.04 -8.72
CA LEU A 627 12.59 -25.66 -9.03
C LEU A 627 11.07 -25.45 -9.08
N SER A 628 10.33 -26.47 -9.54
CA SER A 628 8.86 -26.55 -9.46
C SER A 628 8.46 -28.02 -9.61
N CYS A 629 7.45 -28.48 -8.86
CA CYS A 629 6.85 -29.81 -9.02
C CYS A 629 5.33 -29.68 -9.02
N VAL A 630 4.67 -30.43 -9.90
CA VAL A 630 3.21 -30.45 -10.05
C VAL A 630 2.72 -31.88 -10.07
N GLN A 631 1.85 -32.27 -9.15
CA GLN A 631 1.21 -33.58 -9.12
C GLN A 631 -0.10 -33.55 -9.94
N ALA A 632 -0.32 -34.55 -10.78
CA ALA A 632 -1.60 -34.72 -11.46
C ALA A 632 -2.74 -34.93 -10.43
N GLY A 633 -3.91 -34.34 -10.70
CA GLY A 633 -5.07 -34.43 -9.82
C GLY A 633 -5.06 -33.47 -8.61
N ASP A 634 -3.90 -32.97 -8.17
CA ASP A 634 -3.80 -31.98 -7.08
C ASP A 634 -4.16 -30.58 -7.60
N TRP A 635 -5.46 -30.29 -7.68
CA TRP A 635 -5.99 -29.03 -8.20
C TRP A 635 -6.43 -28.09 -7.07
N PRO A 636 -5.98 -26.81 -7.06
CA PRO A 636 -6.56 -25.82 -6.15
C PRO A 636 -8.04 -25.64 -6.46
N GLU A 637 -8.89 -25.81 -5.43
CA GLU A 637 -10.36 -25.74 -5.55
C GLU A 637 -10.82 -24.40 -6.15
N ASP A 638 -10.15 -23.31 -5.78
CA ASP A 638 -10.64 -21.94 -5.98
C ASP A 638 -10.03 -21.25 -7.23
N ARG A 639 -9.94 -22.03 -8.30
CA ARG A 639 -9.37 -21.65 -9.60
C ARG A 639 -9.88 -20.27 -10.06
N PRO A 640 -9.05 -19.41 -10.70
CA PRO A 640 -9.60 -18.50 -11.70
C PRO A 640 -10.25 -19.42 -12.75
N ALA A 641 -11.59 -19.37 -12.83
CA ALA A 641 -12.40 -20.49 -13.31
C ALA A 641 -11.85 -21.08 -14.62
N LEU A 642 -11.83 -22.42 -14.70
CA LEU A 642 -11.79 -23.09 -16.00
C LEU A 642 -12.86 -22.43 -16.86
N GLN A 643 -12.48 -21.93 -18.03
CA GLN A 643 -13.48 -21.53 -19.01
C GLN A 643 -14.15 -22.81 -19.49
N GLU A 644 -15.43 -22.77 -19.87
CA GLU A 644 -16.21 -23.96 -20.28
C GLU A 644 -15.44 -24.79 -21.33
N ASP A 645 -14.74 -24.09 -22.22
CA ASP A 645 -13.75 -24.55 -23.20
C ASP A 645 -12.62 -25.48 -22.67
N ASP A 646 -12.43 -25.64 -21.36
CA ASP A 646 -11.37 -26.44 -20.74
C ASP A 646 -11.80 -27.87 -20.35
N GLU A 647 -13.10 -28.16 -20.37
CA GLU A 647 -13.63 -29.52 -20.15
C GLU A 647 -13.31 -30.48 -21.34
N GLU A 648 -12.86 -29.93 -22.48
CA GLU A 648 -12.42 -30.69 -23.66
C GLU A 648 -10.94 -31.11 -23.64
N LEU A 649 -10.18 -30.78 -22.59
CA LEU A 649 -8.74 -31.05 -22.51
C LEU A 649 -8.42 -32.46 -22.00
N ASP A 650 -7.39 -33.09 -22.59
CA ASP A 650 -6.82 -34.33 -22.05
C ASP A 650 -5.99 -34.10 -20.77
N GLU A 651 -5.77 -35.17 -20.01
CA GLU A 651 -5.07 -35.14 -18.71
C GLU A 651 -3.63 -34.60 -18.82
N ILE A 652 -2.95 -34.81 -19.94
CA ILE A 652 -1.58 -34.36 -20.20
C ILE A 652 -1.57 -32.86 -20.54
N ALA A 653 -2.53 -32.40 -21.35
CA ALA A 653 -2.75 -30.99 -21.65
C ALA A 653 -3.10 -30.18 -20.38
N LEU A 654 -3.92 -30.77 -19.50
CA LEU A 654 -4.26 -30.22 -18.19
C LEU A 654 -3.03 -30.15 -17.27
N LEU A 655 -2.28 -31.25 -17.11
CA LEU A 655 -1.04 -31.29 -16.31
C LEU A 655 0.00 -30.29 -16.84
N MET A 656 0.21 -30.22 -18.15
CA MET A 656 1.12 -29.26 -18.80
C MET A 656 0.71 -27.80 -18.55
N ARG A 657 -0.59 -27.51 -18.52
CA ARG A 657 -1.10 -26.18 -18.19
C ARG A 657 -0.91 -25.84 -16.71
N GLN A 658 -1.12 -26.80 -15.81
CA GLN A 658 -0.83 -26.62 -14.38
C GLN A 658 0.68 -26.42 -14.13
N PHE A 659 1.53 -27.19 -14.81
CA PHE A 659 2.99 -27.05 -14.81
C PHE A 659 3.45 -25.68 -15.30
N GLN A 660 2.92 -25.18 -16.43
CA GLN A 660 3.17 -23.81 -16.87
C GLN A 660 2.69 -22.78 -15.85
N HIS A 661 1.52 -22.96 -15.23
CA HIS A 661 1.03 -22.04 -14.21
C HIS A 661 1.97 -21.96 -13.00
N GLN A 662 2.26 -23.10 -12.36
CA GLN A 662 3.04 -23.19 -11.13
C GLN A 662 4.56 -23.00 -11.33
N THR A 663 5.12 -23.30 -12.51
CA THR A 663 6.55 -23.05 -12.80
C THR A 663 6.87 -21.55 -12.95
N PHE A 664 5.91 -20.75 -13.41
CA PHE A 664 6.13 -19.33 -13.75
C PHE A 664 5.29 -18.36 -12.89
N ALA A 665 4.97 -18.76 -11.66
CA ALA A 665 4.26 -17.96 -10.65
C ALA A 665 4.69 -18.38 -9.23
N LEU A 666 4.41 -17.56 -8.21
CA LEU A 666 4.82 -17.81 -6.82
C LEU A 666 4.14 -19.01 -6.11
N GLY A 667 3.30 -19.79 -6.78
CA GLY A 667 2.65 -20.98 -6.21
C GLY A 667 1.52 -20.71 -5.19
N TYR A 668 1.31 -19.48 -4.73
CA TYR A 668 0.24 -19.14 -3.78
C TYR A 668 -1.16 -19.36 -4.38
N ASN A 669 -1.91 -20.30 -3.81
CA ASN A 669 -3.35 -20.41 -4.04
C ASN A 669 -4.11 -19.36 -3.20
N ILE A 670 -4.51 -18.27 -3.83
CA ILE A 670 -5.29 -17.18 -3.22
C ILE A 670 -6.77 -17.42 -3.54
N SER A 671 -7.64 -17.49 -2.53
CA SER A 671 -9.06 -17.85 -2.71
C SER A 671 -9.82 -16.83 -3.57
N ARG A 672 -10.89 -17.22 -4.28
CA ARG A 672 -11.72 -16.29 -5.05
C ARG A 672 -12.38 -15.27 -4.15
N SER A 673 -12.74 -15.63 -2.91
CA SER A 673 -13.24 -14.69 -1.90
C SER A 673 -12.19 -13.67 -1.49
N GLN A 674 -10.91 -14.06 -1.31
CA GLN A 674 -9.80 -13.13 -1.09
C GLN A 674 -9.58 -12.22 -2.30
N ARG A 675 -9.51 -12.76 -3.53
CA ARG A 675 -9.31 -11.96 -4.76
C ARG A 675 -10.46 -10.95 -4.99
N LEU A 676 -11.69 -11.30 -4.59
CA LEU A 676 -12.84 -10.38 -4.60
C LEU A 676 -12.79 -9.33 -3.47
N ALA A 677 -12.23 -9.65 -2.30
CA ALA A 677 -12.00 -8.69 -1.22
C ALA A 677 -10.87 -7.70 -1.57
N LEU A 678 -9.84 -8.11 -2.31
CA LEU A 678 -8.82 -7.20 -2.86
C LEU A 678 -9.46 -6.11 -3.73
N LEU A 679 -10.39 -6.49 -4.61
CA LEU A 679 -11.19 -5.60 -5.47
C LEU A 679 -12.18 -4.68 -4.71
N GLY A 680 -12.22 -4.72 -3.38
CA GLY A 680 -13.11 -3.90 -2.56
C GLY A 680 -14.59 -4.28 -2.67
N THR A 681 -14.91 -5.43 -3.27
CA THR A 681 -16.31 -5.90 -3.29
C THR A 681 -16.70 -6.40 -1.91
N SER A 682 -17.89 -5.99 -1.44
CA SER A 682 -18.42 -6.38 -0.14
C SER A 682 -18.89 -7.84 -0.16
N VAL A 683 -17.93 -8.77 -0.10
CA VAL A 683 -18.20 -10.19 0.13
C VAL A 683 -18.80 -10.30 1.53
N ILE A 684 -20.06 -10.75 1.63
CA ILE A 684 -20.58 -11.21 2.92
C ILE A 684 -19.89 -12.55 3.21
N ILE A 685 -18.69 -12.46 3.77
CA ILE A 685 -17.96 -13.64 4.27
C ILE A 685 -18.76 -14.14 5.48
N SER A 686 -19.42 -15.29 5.32
CA SER A 686 -19.96 -16.04 6.44
C SER A 686 -18.81 -16.30 7.42
N SER A 687 -18.92 -15.76 8.64
CA SER A 687 -17.88 -15.78 9.68
C SER A 687 -17.72 -17.15 10.35
N ARG A 688 -17.57 -18.18 9.50
CA ARG A 688 -17.39 -19.60 9.80
C ARG A 688 -16.35 -20.24 8.89
N ASP A 689 -16.17 -19.71 7.67
CA ASP A 689 -15.49 -20.43 6.60
C ASP A 689 -14.04 -19.94 6.35
N ASN A 690 -13.58 -18.89 7.05
CA ASN A 690 -12.19 -18.47 7.04
C ASN A 690 -11.68 -18.15 8.46
N SER A 691 -11.30 -19.21 9.18
CA SER A 691 -10.72 -19.11 10.53
C SER A 691 -9.41 -18.33 10.56
N ASN A 692 -8.64 -18.30 9.46
CA ASN A 692 -7.37 -17.58 9.40
C ASN A 692 -7.59 -16.07 9.42
N LEU A 693 -8.53 -15.53 8.63
CA LEU A 693 -8.89 -14.11 8.70
C LEU A 693 -9.46 -13.74 10.08
N GLN A 694 -10.25 -14.62 10.71
CA GLN A 694 -10.75 -14.35 12.06
C GLN A 694 -9.62 -14.38 13.10
N GLN A 695 -8.71 -15.36 13.07
CA GLN A 695 -7.58 -15.44 13.99
C GLN A 695 -6.56 -14.31 13.76
N GLN A 696 -6.34 -13.88 12.52
CA GLN A 696 -5.54 -12.69 12.21
C GLN A 696 -6.22 -11.43 12.74
N ARG A 697 -7.54 -11.29 12.58
CA ARG A 697 -8.30 -10.17 13.16
C ARG A 697 -8.22 -10.17 14.69
N GLU A 698 -8.34 -11.33 15.34
CA GLU A 698 -8.22 -11.47 16.80
C GLU A 698 -6.78 -11.27 17.31
N ALA A 699 -5.76 -11.61 16.52
CA ALA A 699 -4.33 -11.43 16.86
C ALA A 699 -3.76 -10.05 16.50
N VAL A 700 -4.46 -9.26 15.68
CA VAL A 700 -4.03 -7.91 15.24
C VAL A 700 -4.92 -6.79 15.81
N LEU A 701 -6.16 -7.11 16.21
CA LEU A 701 -6.98 -6.26 17.08
C LEU A 701 -6.91 -6.70 18.57
N GLY A 702 -5.94 -7.56 18.91
CA GLY A 702 -5.63 -7.94 20.28
C GLY A 702 -4.88 -6.83 21.04
N PRO A 703 -5.00 -6.78 22.38
CA PRO A 703 -4.30 -5.80 23.22
C PRO A 703 -2.85 -6.16 23.51
#